data_AF-V4P4Y3-F1
#
_entry.id   AF-V4P4Y3-F1
#
_cell.length_a   1.000
_cell.length_b   1.000
_cell.length_c   1.000
_cell.angle_alpha   90.00
_cell.angle_beta   90.00
_cell.angle_gamma   90.00
#
_symmetry.space_group_name_H-M   'P 1'
#
loop_
_entity.id
_entity.type
_entity.pdbx_description
1 polymer ?
#
loop_
_entity_poly.entity_id
_entity_poly.type
_entity_poly.pdbx_seq_one_letter_code
_entity_poly.pdbx_strand_id
1 'polypeptide(L)'
;MIPSGLAAALTVFDEAALILLANKGLVRRAARDVAEGMAAIQDANAETVTVTCDGDTVRLDRRGPAFAICTCPAPGVCRHRLAAVLFVQSQTMTDTTEAVTVGSGAETDVAALPLDDLRKWAGKANWRAALELAEGGADVVPDAQGFSVTFPDEGPVVRILTGLGPEGMVSKTAPAGRKAVHTAAWLVVRAHLTLDAPGDSPRDFAVAQTELTGVAPEFLDAVTATLEDVLRLGFNLAPESLEERLFLLSVSSRADALPRLAALLRTLSAQIRSRRRRDFAFDPDRCLETVSAAFLLVSALRGVGETTPPDLRDMLFGQSRRAYASGGTLHIVGCGTDVWTTPSGARGVTGYFYEPAADRWLTASLMRGANQDPGFDPVRAYERESLWSGRTLKDLAHAGIHLDKAQVSDDGRLSAASGVAVMSIQARNLIDIEAWPCLFDDWQALEARLTSRASSGRGELVLLRPAALARPEFDDLSQVLTWPVQDKKGRWVALSLEHGRDRAATLDALQKAAESGWSGVIVALGSIEGRHFRLRPVALIDNDKGYNPGLDDFDTLTRDGIGRKTTSWLRDMKAAFGQTPKAFVRLPPSQASQTVKAVWQSLLDALEIGPGQAMRIVSGHLERHAQNLHNVGFPTLGDVVGKCARVESADAPGAFLKAAAALSLSRRLMIGLPYLKGQK
;
A
#
# COMPACT_ATOMS: atom_id res chain seq x y z
N MET A 1 -55.75 -4.35 -7.67
CA MET A 1 -54.92 -5.49 -8.13
C MET A 1 -53.58 -4.91 -8.58
N ILE A 2 -52.46 -5.44 -8.11
CA ILE A 2 -51.13 -4.92 -8.47
C ILE A 2 -50.81 -5.42 -9.89
N PRO A 3 -50.34 -4.57 -10.83
CA PRO A 3 -49.96 -5.04 -12.15
C PRO A 3 -48.85 -6.08 -12.06
N SER A 4 -48.98 -7.18 -12.81
CA SER A 4 -48.06 -8.32 -12.77
C SER A 4 -46.59 -7.93 -13.03
N GLY A 5 -46.33 -7.00 -13.96
CA GLY A 5 -44.98 -6.52 -14.23
C GLY A 5 -44.35 -5.70 -13.09
N LEU A 6 -45.16 -4.94 -12.34
CA LEU A 6 -44.69 -4.19 -11.17
C LEU A 6 -44.48 -5.12 -9.97
N ALA A 7 -45.41 -6.07 -9.77
CA ALA A 7 -45.29 -7.14 -8.80
C ALA A 7 -43.98 -7.92 -9.01
N ALA A 8 -43.74 -8.43 -10.22
CA ALA A 8 -42.55 -9.19 -10.56
C ALA A 8 -41.26 -8.41 -10.26
N ALA A 9 -41.17 -7.12 -10.65
CA ALA A 9 -40.00 -6.28 -10.38
C ALA A 9 -39.71 -6.11 -8.88
N LEU A 10 -40.75 -6.07 -8.04
CA LEU A 10 -40.60 -5.90 -6.60
C LEU A 10 -40.29 -7.23 -5.89
N THR A 11 -40.70 -8.38 -6.43
CA THR A 11 -40.41 -9.71 -5.85
C THR A 11 -38.93 -10.10 -5.92
N VAL A 12 -38.16 -9.51 -6.84
CA VAL A 12 -36.72 -9.77 -7.00
C VAL A 12 -35.90 -9.19 -5.83
N PHE A 13 -36.44 -8.23 -5.07
CA PHE A 13 -35.79 -7.69 -3.87
C PHE A 13 -35.94 -8.64 -2.67
N ASP A 14 -35.13 -9.70 -2.64
CA ASP A 14 -35.06 -10.63 -1.51
C ASP A 14 -34.53 -9.97 -0.20
N GLU A 15 -34.56 -10.73 0.91
CA GLU A 15 -34.11 -10.22 2.22
C GLU A 15 -32.66 -9.70 2.17
N ALA A 16 -31.76 -10.39 1.46
CA ALA A 16 -30.35 -9.97 1.35
C ALA A 16 -30.20 -8.64 0.59
N ALA A 17 -31.02 -8.37 -0.42
CA ALA A 17 -31.02 -7.12 -1.19
C ALA A 17 -31.53 -5.96 -0.33
N LEU A 18 -32.60 -6.20 0.42
CA LEU A 18 -33.17 -5.24 1.36
C LEU A 18 -32.18 -4.92 2.51
N ILE A 19 -31.46 -5.93 3.01
CA ILE A 19 -30.41 -5.74 4.02
C ILE A 19 -29.25 -4.91 3.46
N LEU A 20 -28.84 -5.17 2.21
CA LEU A 20 -27.75 -4.45 1.56
C LEU A 20 -28.10 -2.97 1.32
N LEU A 21 -29.35 -2.66 0.95
CA LEU A 21 -29.87 -1.29 0.76
C LEU A 21 -29.99 -0.49 2.06
N ALA A 22 -30.30 -1.16 3.17
CA ALA A 22 -30.55 -0.53 4.44
C ALA A 22 -29.68 -1.17 5.54
N ASN A 23 -30.31 -1.91 6.45
CA ASN A 23 -29.63 -2.76 7.42
C ASN A 23 -30.61 -3.80 7.97
N LYS A 24 -30.07 -4.85 8.60
CA LYS A 24 -30.85 -5.96 9.18
C LYS A 24 -31.90 -5.51 10.20
N GLY A 25 -31.62 -4.45 10.97
CA GLY A 25 -32.55 -3.93 11.98
C GLY A 25 -33.78 -3.23 11.37
N LEU A 26 -33.61 -2.51 10.26
CA LEU A 26 -34.71 -1.87 9.53
C LEU A 26 -35.58 -2.89 8.82
N VAL A 27 -34.99 -3.89 8.16
CA VAL A 27 -35.74 -4.96 7.47
C VAL A 27 -36.60 -5.75 8.46
N ARG A 28 -36.05 -6.12 9.64
CA ARG A 28 -36.82 -6.80 10.68
C ARG A 28 -37.99 -5.99 11.23
N ARG A 29 -37.82 -4.68 11.40
CA ARG A 29 -38.90 -3.79 11.82
C ARG A 29 -39.99 -3.68 10.75
N ALA A 30 -39.58 -3.50 9.49
CA ALA A 30 -40.50 -3.47 8.37
C ALA A 30 -41.33 -4.77 8.22
N ALA A 31 -40.69 -5.94 8.37
CA ALA A 31 -41.39 -7.23 8.34
C ALA A 31 -42.39 -7.38 9.48
N ARG A 32 -42.07 -6.88 10.68
CA ARG A 32 -42.99 -6.87 11.81
C ARG A 32 -44.18 -5.94 11.56
N ASP A 33 -43.94 -4.73 11.04
CA ASP A 33 -45.01 -3.78 10.72
C ASP A 33 -45.99 -4.40 9.70
N VAL A 34 -45.49 -5.15 8.71
CA VAL A 34 -46.34 -5.91 7.77
C VAL A 34 -47.12 -7.03 8.47
N ALA A 35 -46.49 -7.82 9.34
CA ALA A 35 -47.13 -8.91 10.08
C ALA A 35 -48.22 -8.41 11.06
N GLU A 36 -48.05 -7.20 11.59
CA GLU A 36 -49.02 -6.51 12.46
C GLU A 36 -50.17 -5.83 11.67
N GLY A 37 -50.18 -5.96 10.33
CA GLY A 37 -51.24 -5.41 9.48
C GLY A 37 -51.15 -3.90 9.26
N MET A 38 -49.98 -3.30 9.50
CA MET A 38 -49.78 -1.84 9.41
C MET A 38 -49.51 -1.36 7.98
N ALA A 39 -49.60 -2.25 6.98
CA ALA A 39 -49.41 -1.95 5.57
C ALA A 39 -50.67 -2.25 4.76
N ALA A 40 -51.10 -1.32 3.89
CA ALA A 40 -52.26 -1.50 3.03
C ALA A 40 -52.07 -0.78 1.68
N ILE A 41 -52.48 -1.42 0.58
CA ILE A 41 -52.48 -0.78 -0.76
C ILE A 41 -53.58 0.27 -0.78
N GLN A 42 -53.19 1.50 -1.07
CA GLN A 42 -54.10 2.64 -1.23
C GLN A 42 -54.51 2.81 -2.70
N ASP A 43 -53.57 2.69 -3.62
CA ASP A 43 -53.80 2.80 -5.06
C ASP A 43 -52.75 2.01 -5.85
N ALA A 44 -53.11 1.53 -7.04
CA ALA A 44 -52.19 0.85 -7.94
C ALA A 44 -52.56 1.14 -9.41
N ASN A 45 -51.57 1.60 -10.18
CA ASN A 45 -51.67 1.76 -11.63
C ASN A 45 -50.55 0.97 -12.32
N ALA A 46 -50.48 1.02 -13.65
CA ALA A 46 -49.55 0.24 -14.45
C ALA A 46 -48.06 0.42 -14.08
N GLU A 47 -47.68 1.60 -13.57
CA GLU A 47 -46.28 1.99 -13.32
C GLU A 47 -45.93 2.09 -11.84
N THR A 48 -46.92 2.36 -10.98
CA THR A 48 -46.70 2.67 -9.57
C THR A 48 -47.74 2.03 -8.66
N VAL A 49 -47.31 1.67 -7.45
CA VAL A 49 -48.18 1.24 -6.35
C VAL A 49 -47.96 2.14 -5.15
N THR A 50 -49.06 2.61 -4.56
CA THR A 50 -49.07 3.44 -3.37
C THR A 50 -49.54 2.61 -2.19
N VAL A 51 -48.68 2.47 -1.18
CA VAL A 51 -48.91 1.67 0.02
C VAL A 51 -48.87 2.60 1.22
N THR A 52 -49.88 2.54 2.08
CA THR A 52 -49.85 3.18 3.40
C THR A 52 -49.13 2.23 4.36
N CYS A 53 -48.14 2.72 5.10
CA CYS A 53 -47.34 1.96 6.05
C CYS A 53 -47.21 2.77 7.35
N ASP A 54 -47.84 2.31 8.44
CA ASP A 54 -47.79 2.94 9.76
C ASP A 54 -48.08 4.46 9.73
N GLY A 55 -49.15 4.84 9.01
CA GLY A 55 -49.61 6.22 8.86
C GLY A 55 -48.89 7.05 7.78
N ASP A 56 -47.75 6.58 7.27
CA ASP A 56 -47.03 7.22 6.15
C ASP A 56 -47.41 6.61 4.79
N THR A 57 -47.33 7.39 3.72
CA THR A 57 -47.60 6.93 2.36
C THR A 57 -46.30 6.71 1.60
N VAL A 58 -46.19 5.53 0.97
CA VAL A 58 -45.05 5.14 0.13
C VAL A 58 -45.53 4.91 -1.30
N ARG A 59 -44.91 5.60 -2.25
CA ARG A 59 -45.10 5.37 -3.70
C ARG A 59 -43.90 4.60 -4.26
N LEU A 60 -44.15 3.39 -4.73
CA LEU A 60 -43.19 2.46 -5.33
C LEU A 60 -43.36 2.41 -6.85
N ASP A 61 -42.25 2.20 -7.55
CA ASP A 61 -42.20 1.85 -8.98
C ASP A 61 -41.28 0.65 -9.19
N ARG A 62 -41.07 0.25 -10.45
CA ARG A 62 -40.23 -0.91 -10.81
C ARG A 62 -38.76 -0.81 -10.38
N ARG A 63 -38.24 0.39 -10.09
CA ARG A 63 -36.86 0.60 -9.64
C ARG A 63 -36.67 0.26 -8.15
N GLY A 64 -37.77 -0.01 -7.43
CA GLY A 64 -37.75 -0.55 -6.08
C GLY A 64 -37.53 0.48 -4.96
N PRO A 65 -37.18 0.02 -3.74
CA PRO A 65 -37.28 0.82 -2.51
C PRO A 65 -36.26 1.97 -2.43
N ALA A 66 -35.17 1.93 -3.19
CA ALA A 66 -34.18 3.01 -3.24
C ALA A 66 -34.74 4.29 -3.88
N PHE A 67 -35.62 4.14 -4.88
CA PHE A 67 -36.23 5.24 -5.63
C PHE A 67 -37.65 5.58 -5.18
N ALA A 68 -38.20 4.79 -4.26
CA ALA A 68 -39.52 5.03 -3.70
C ALA A 68 -39.60 6.39 -3.00
N ILE A 69 -40.77 7.04 -3.11
CA ILE A 69 -41.04 8.30 -2.41
C ILE A 69 -41.86 7.96 -1.18
N CYS A 70 -41.44 8.44 -0.01
CA CYS A 70 -42.14 8.24 1.25
C CYS A 70 -42.37 9.59 1.93
N THR A 71 -43.52 9.76 2.57
CA THR A 71 -43.89 10.97 3.33
C THR A 71 -43.11 11.14 4.64
N CYS A 72 -42.42 10.10 5.09
CA CYS A 72 -41.67 10.15 6.35
C CYS A 72 -40.40 11.03 6.24
N PRO A 73 -39.91 11.62 7.34
CA PRO A 73 -38.76 12.54 7.33
C PRO A 73 -37.38 11.87 7.16
N ALA A 74 -37.33 10.54 6.92
CA ALA A 74 -36.06 9.82 6.84
C ALA A 74 -35.26 10.18 5.56
N PRO A 75 -33.94 10.45 5.65
CA PRO A 75 -33.13 10.93 4.53
C PRO A 75 -32.75 9.86 3.50
N GLY A 76 -33.16 8.60 3.69
CA GLY A 76 -32.79 7.48 2.83
C GLY A 76 -33.84 6.36 2.84
N VAL A 77 -33.42 5.12 2.55
CA VAL A 77 -34.32 3.96 2.60
C VAL A 77 -34.80 3.75 4.03
N CYS A 78 -36.09 4.01 4.27
CA CYS A 78 -36.71 3.93 5.59
C CYS A 78 -37.45 2.60 5.78
N ARG A 79 -37.89 2.34 7.02
CA ARG A 79 -38.71 1.15 7.33
C ARG A 79 -39.99 1.08 6.50
N HIS A 80 -40.63 2.21 6.19
CA HIS A 80 -41.89 2.24 5.43
C HIS A 80 -41.67 1.82 3.97
N ARG A 81 -40.59 2.29 3.33
CA ARG A 81 -40.23 1.87 1.96
C ARG A 81 -39.97 0.36 1.89
N LEU A 82 -39.31 -0.20 2.90
CA LEU A 82 -39.09 -1.65 3.01
C LEU A 82 -40.40 -2.40 3.29
N ALA A 83 -41.24 -1.89 4.19
CA ALA A 83 -42.51 -2.50 4.56
C ALA A 83 -43.47 -2.53 3.36
N ALA A 84 -43.49 -1.46 2.55
CA ALA A 84 -44.28 -1.40 1.33
C ALA A 84 -43.85 -2.49 0.31
N VAL A 85 -42.55 -2.72 0.14
CA VAL A 85 -42.05 -3.81 -0.73
C VAL A 85 -42.43 -5.17 -0.18
N LEU A 86 -42.16 -5.42 1.11
CA LEU A 86 -42.50 -6.69 1.77
C LEU A 86 -44.01 -6.99 1.73
N PHE A 87 -44.86 -5.97 1.87
CA PHE A 87 -46.31 -6.12 1.76
C PHE A 87 -46.73 -6.46 0.32
N VAL A 88 -46.18 -5.77 -0.68
CA VAL A 88 -46.46 -6.10 -2.09
C VAL A 88 -46.05 -7.54 -2.41
N GLN A 89 -44.90 -7.98 -1.90
CA GLN A 89 -44.42 -9.36 -2.04
C GLN A 89 -45.36 -10.38 -1.37
N SER A 90 -45.87 -10.09 -0.16
CA SER A 90 -46.77 -11.02 0.53
C SER A 90 -48.11 -11.21 -0.21
N GLN A 91 -48.58 -10.17 -0.90
CA GLN A 91 -49.83 -10.20 -1.66
C GLN A 91 -49.70 -10.95 -2.99
N THR A 92 -48.50 -11.10 -3.53
CA THR A 92 -48.24 -11.85 -4.78
C THR A 92 -47.92 -13.31 -4.51
N MET A 93 -47.34 -13.64 -3.36
CA MET A 93 -47.11 -15.04 -2.95
C MET A 93 -48.41 -15.82 -2.67
N THR A 94 -49.53 -15.13 -2.44
CA THR A 94 -50.84 -15.79 -2.22
C THR A 94 -51.48 -16.33 -3.52
N ASP A 95 -50.97 -15.92 -4.68
CA ASP A 95 -51.61 -16.17 -5.99
C ASP A 95 -50.73 -16.98 -6.98
N THR A 96 -49.52 -17.41 -6.61
CA THR A 96 -48.62 -18.09 -7.55
C THR A 96 -47.84 -19.24 -6.89
N THR A 97 -48.30 -20.47 -7.14
CA THR A 97 -47.57 -21.71 -6.81
C THR A 97 -46.97 -22.28 -8.09
N GLU A 98 -46.01 -21.57 -8.71
CA GLU A 98 -45.19 -22.14 -9.79
C GLU A 98 -43.70 -21.96 -9.47
N ALA A 99 -42.95 -23.04 -9.64
CA ALA A 99 -41.54 -23.11 -9.32
C ALA A 99 -40.72 -22.19 -10.25
N VAL A 100 -40.17 -21.11 -9.68
CA VAL A 100 -39.23 -20.23 -10.37
C VAL A 100 -37.92 -20.99 -10.58
N THR A 101 -37.52 -21.15 -11.85
CA THR A 101 -36.20 -21.63 -12.23
C THR A 101 -35.14 -20.64 -11.75
N VAL A 102 -34.30 -21.11 -10.83
CA VAL A 102 -33.16 -20.39 -10.26
C VAL A 102 -32.16 -20.04 -11.39
N GLY A 103 -31.88 -18.75 -11.60
CA GLY A 103 -30.68 -18.28 -12.32
C GLY A 103 -30.81 -17.84 -13.79
N SER A 104 -31.81 -18.27 -14.57
CA SER A 104 -31.81 -18.03 -16.03
C SER A 104 -32.20 -16.61 -16.47
N GLY A 105 -32.88 -15.84 -15.61
CA GLY A 105 -33.38 -14.50 -15.94
C GLY A 105 -32.28 -13.43 -16.01
N ALA A 106 -31.49 -13.30 -14.93
CA ALA A 106 -30.42 -12.30 -14.88
C ALA A 106 -29.34 -12.52 -15.94
N GLU A 107 -29.03 -13.77 -16.29
CA GLU A 107 -28.12 -14.09 -17.39
C GLU A 107 -28.63 -13.51 -18.72
N THR A 108 -29.93 -13.66 -18.96
CA THR A 108 -30.59 -13.12 -20.15
C THR A 108 -30.56 -11.59 -20.15
N ASP A 109 -30.79 -10.94 -19.01
CA ASP A 109 -30.74 -9.47 -18.91
C ASP A 109 -29.33 -8.92 -19.16
N VAL A 110 -28.32 -9.56 -18.57
CA VAL A 110 -26.91 -9.18 -18.73
C VAL A 110 -26.45 -9.35 -20.17
N ALA A 111 -26.91 -10.41 -20.85
CA ALA A 111 -26.65 -10.66 -22.26
C ALA A 111 -27.41 -9.69 -23.18
N ALA A 112 -28.67 -9.37 -22.86
CA ALA A 112 -29.55 -8.55 -23.70
C ALA A 112 -29.13 -7.08 -23.78
N LEU A 113 -28.46 -6.54 -22.77
CA LEU A 113 -27.97 -5.15 -22.80
C LEU A 113 -26.69 -5.02 -23.63
N PRO A 114 -26.68 -4.27 -24.75
CA PRO A 114 -25.48 -4.02 -25.54
C PRO A 114 -24.45 -3.20 -24.76
N LEU A 115 -23.17 -3.47 -24.99
CA LEU A 115 -22.07 -2.77 -24.31
C LEU A 115 -22.08 -1.25 -24.58
N ASP A 116 -22.49 -0.82 -25.77
CA ASP A 116 -22.58 0.61 -26.11
C ASP A 116 -23.63 1.35 -25.28
N ASP A 117 -24.74 0.68 -24.94
CA ASP A 117 -25.79 1.29 -24.13
C ASP A 117 -25.40 1.30 -22.65
N LEU A 118 -24.71 0.26 -22.17
CA LEU A 118 -24.08 0.28 -20.85
C LEU A 118 -23.02 1.40 -20.75
N ARG A 119 -22.23 1.61 -21.81
CA ARG A 119 -21.23 2.69 -21.90
C ARG A 119 -21.88 4.07 -21.86
N LYS A 120 -22.96 4.29 -22.60
CA LYS A 120 -23.74 5.54 -22.55
C LYS A 120 -24.31 5.78 -21.16
N TRP A 121 -24.85 4.75 -20.51
CA TRP A 121 -25.40 4.84 -19.16
C TRP A 121 -24.34 5.23 -18.12
N ALA A 122 -23.17 4.59 -18.19
CA ALA A 122 -22.04 4.88 -17.30
C ALA A 122 -21.53 6.31 -17.49
N GLY A 123 -21.42 6.74 -18.75
CA GLY A 123 -20.69 7.94 -19.14
C GLY A 123 -19.18 7.72 -19.17
N LYS A 124 -18.46 8.57 -19.89
CA LYS A 124 -17.04 8.37 -20.25
C LYS A 124 -16.12 8.11 -19.05
N ALA A 125 -16.21 8.92 -18.00
CA ALA A 125 -15.36 8.80 -16.82
C ALA A 125 -15.63 7.51 -16.02
N ASN A 126 -16.91 7.18 -15.79
CA ASN A 126 -17.28 5.96 -15.07
C ASN A 126 -17.01 4.70 -15.88
N TRP A 127 -17.14 4.74 -17.21
CA TRP A 127 -16.81 3.62 -18.09
C TRP A 127 -15.34 3.23 -17.96
N ARG A 128 -14.43 4.21 -18.00
CA ARG A 128 -12.99 3.97 -17.80
C ARG A 128 -12.70 3.38 -16.44
N ALA A 129 -13.27 3.99 -15.40
CA ALA A 129 -13.13 3.49 -14.03
C ALA A 129 -13.67 2.06 -13.87
N ALA A 130 -14.76 1.73 -14.58
CA ALA A 130 -15.37 0.42 -14.54
C ALA A 130 -14.51 -0.66 -15.22
N LEU A 131 -13.89 -0.36 -16.36
CA LEU A 131 -13.01 -1.30 -17.05
C LEU A 131 -11.81 -1.68 -16.18
N GLU A 132 -11.25 -0.71 -15.47
CA GLU A 132 -10.13 -0.96 -14.56
C GLU A 132 -10.54 -1.78 -13.33
N LEU A 133 -11.67 -1.43 -12.72
CA LEU A 133 -12.24 -2.21 -11.62
C LEU A 133 -12.52 -3.66 -12.03
N ALA A 134 -13.00 -3.88 -13.26
CA ALA A 134 -13.24 -5.21 -13.81
C ALA A 134 -11.94 -5.98 -14.08
N GLU A 135 -10.87 -5.32 -14.55
CA GLU A 135 -9.55 -5.94 -14.76
C GLU A 135 -8.91 -6.40 -13.45
N GLY A 136 -9.21 -5.72 -12.33
CA GLY A 136 -8.81 -6.14 -10.99
C GLY A 136 -9.41 -7.48 -10.53
N GLY A 137 -10.40 -8.00 -11.26
CA GLY A 137 -11.15 -9.20 -10.92
C GLY A 137 -12.19 -8.96 -9.82
N ALA A 138 -13.20 -9.82 -9.74
CA ALA A 138 -14.15 -9.87 -8.64
C ALA A 138 -14.74 -11.28 -8.50
N ASP A 139 -15.13 -11.64 -7.29
CA ASP A 139 -15.83 -12.90 -7.03
C ASP A 139 -17.30 -12.75 -7.42
N VAL A 140 -17.75 -13.57 -8.37
CA VAL A 140 -19.15 -13.61 -8.83
C VAL A 140 -19.81 -14.85 -8.26
N VAL A 141 -20.90 -14.65 -7.53
CA VAL A 141 -21.72 -15.71 -6.97
C VAL A 141 -23.13 -15.58 -7.56
N PRO A 142 -23.60 -16.53 -8.37
CA PRO A 142 -24.99 -16.60 -8.79
C PRO A 142 -25.89 -16.84 -7.56
N ASP A 143 -27.04 -16.16 -7.51
CA ASP A 143 -28.07 -16.37 -6.50
C ASP A 143 -29.45 -16.58 -7.16
N ALA A 144 -30.48 -16.86 -6.36
CA ALA A 144 -31.81 -17.17 -6.90
C ALA A 144 -32.51 -16.02 -7.64
N GLN A 145 -32.04 -14.79 -7.42
CA GLN A 145 -32.63 -13.56 -7.97
C GLN A 145 -31.65 -12.77 -8.85
N GLY A 146 -30.44 -13.28 -9.09
CA GLY A 146 -29.45 -12.73 -10.02
C GLY A 146 -28.00 -13.04 -9.63
N PHE A 147 -27.17 -12.01 -9.48
CA PHE A 147 -25.74 -12.16 -9.18
C PHE A 147 -25.28 -11.28 -8.03
N SER A 148 -24.41 -11.80 -7.18
CA SER A 148 -23.65 -11.03 -6.20
C SER A 148 -22.19 -10.93 -6.64
N VAL A 149 -21.69 -9.70 -6.79
CA VAL A 149 -20.32 -9.39 -7.20
C VAL A 149 -19.58 -8.75 -6.02
N THR A 150 -18.48 -9.38 -5.61
CA THR A 150 -17.63 -8.91 -4.51
C THR A 150 -16.26 -8.55 -5.04
N PHE A 151 -15.91 -7.27 -5.01
CA PHE A 151 -14.58 -6.82 -5.45
C PHE A 151 -13.49 -7.12 -4.38
N PRO A 152 -12.24 -7.40 -4.79
CA PRO A 152 -11.12 -7.72 -3.88
C PRO A 152 -10.80 -6.62 -2.85
N ASP A 153 -9.97 -6.95 -1.87
CA ASP A 153 -9.49 -6.04 -0.81
C ASP A 153 -10.61 -5.40 0.03
N GLU A 154 -11.63 -6.20 0.39
CA GLU A 154 -12.87 -5.69 0.98
C GLU A 154 -13.49 -4.55 0.15
N GLY A 155 -13.58 -4.78 -1.16
CA GLY A 155 -14.18 -3.86 -2.11
C GLY A 155 -15.71 -3.77 -1.97
N PRO A 156 -16.37 -2.93 -2.78
CA PRO A 156 -17.82 -2.83 -2.76
C PRO A 156 -18.47 -4.17 -3.12
N VAL A 157 -19.64 -4.44 -2.53
CA VAL A 157 -20.51 -5.56 -2.93
C VAL A 157 -21.65 -4.98 -3.77
N VAL A 158 -21.85 -5.56 -4.95
CA VAL A 158 -22.93 -5.17 -5.87
C VAL A 158 -23.81 -6.39 -6.11
N ARG A 159 -25.13 -6.19 -6.03
CA ARG A 159 -26.10 -7.19 -6.46
C ARG A 159 -26.80 -6.75 -7.74
N ILE A 160 -26.76 -7.61 -8.74
CA ILE A 160 -27.49 -7.49 -10.00
C ILE A 160 -28.76 -8.30 -9.85
N LEU A 161 -29.90 -7.63 -9.96
CA LEU A 161 -31.22 -8.20 -9.79
C LEU A 161 -31.88 -8.43 -11.14
N THR A 162 -32.49 -9.59 -11.32
CA THR A 162 -33.20 -10.00 -12.54
C THR A 162 -34.29 -8.97 -12.93
N GLY A 163 -34.38 -8.62 -14.20
CA GLY A 163 -35.43 -7.80 -14.82
C GLY A 163 -35.32 -6.30 -14.58
N LEU A 164 -34.32 -5.82 -13.81
CA LEU A 164 -34.24 -4.41 -13.42
C LEU A 164 -33.18 -3.58 -14.19
N GLY A 165 -32.33 -4.24 -14.97
CA GLY A 165 -31.26 -3.57 -15.71
C GLY A 165 -30.22 -2.87 -14.80
N PRO A 166 -29.36 -2.01 -15.37
CA PRO A 166 -28.30 -1.35 -14.61
C PRO A 166 -28.79 -0.38 -13.52
N GLU A 167 -29.99 0.17 -13.66
CA GLU A 167 -30.54 1.12 -12.68
C GLU A 167 -31.04 0.44 -11.41
N GLY A 168 -31.40 -0.84 -11.48
CA GLY A 168 -31.89 -1.61 -10.34
C GLY A 168 -30.80 -2.34 -9.55
N MET A 169 -29.52 -2.18 -9.91
CA MET A 169 -28.41 -2.76 -9.16
C MET A 169 -28.33 -2.19 -7.74
N VAL A 170 -27.99 -3.03 -6.78
CA VAL A 170 -27.96 -2.68 -5.36
C VAL A 170 -26.52 -2.69 -4.85
N SER A 171 -26.07 -1.60 -4.23
CA SER A 171 -24.81 -1.56 -3.49
C SER A 171 -24.83 -0.52 -2.38
N LYS A 172 -23.87 -0.62 -1.45
CA LYS A 172 -23.62 0.41 -0.42
C LYS A 172 -22.82 1.60 -0.91
N THR A 173 -22.41 1.61 -2.18
CA THR A 173 -21.57 2.66 -2.76
C THR A 173 -22.30 3.99 -2.80
N ALA A 174 -21.62 5.07 -2.37
CA ALA A 174 -22.14 6.42 -2.50
C ALA A 174 -22.51 6.81 -3.95
N PRO A 175 -23.45 7.75 -4.13
CA PRO A 175 -23.96 8.13 -5.46
C PRO A 175 -22.88 8.50 -6.48
N ALA A 176 -21.81 9.17 -6.05
CA ALA A 176 -20.74 9.64 -6.94
C ALA A 176 -19.94 8.51 -7.61
N GLY A 177 -19.82 7.35 -6.95
CA GLY A 177 -19.07 6.19 -7.46
C GLY A 177 -19.92 5.06 -7.99
N ARG A 178 -21.24 5.15 -7.77
CA ARG A 178 -22.18 4.06 -8.00
C ARG A 178 -22.15 3.57 -9.43
N LYS A 179 -22.19 4.48 -10.41
CA LYS A 179 -22.18 4.12 -11.84
C LYS A 179 -20.92 3.34 -12.23
N ALA A 180 -19.73 3.78 -11.80
CA ALA A 180 -18.49 3.07 -12.11
C ALA A 180 -18.48 1.64 -11.53
N VAL A 181 -18.86 1.50 -10.25
CA VAL A 181 -18.89 0.20 -9.56
C VAL A 181 -19.96 -0.73 -10.12
N HIS A 182 -21.14 -0.21 -10.45
CA HIS A 182 -22.24 -0.94 -11.07
C HIS A 182 -21.89 -1.39 -12.49
N THR A 183 -21.32 -0.51 -13.31
CA THR A 183 -20.82 -0.88 -14.64
C THR A 183 -19.73 -1.94 -14.54
N ALA A 184 -18.80 -1.83 -13.59
CA ALA A 184 -17.76 -2.83 -13.38
C ALA A 184 -18.36 -4.20 -13.03
N ALA A 185 -19.33 -4.24 -12.11
CA ALA A 185 -20.00 -5.47 -11.72
C ALA A 185 -20.69 -6.14 -12.92
N TRP A 186 -21.36 -5.34 -13.76
CA TRP A 186 -21.98 -5.84 -14.98
C TRP A 186 -20.96 -6.44 -15.96
N LEU A 187 -19.83 -5.77 -16.16
CA LEU A 187 -18.75 -6.26 -17.02
C LEU A 187 -18.14 -7.56 -16.49
N VAL A 188 -17.94 -7.68 -15.18
CA VAL A 188 -17.41 -8.91 -14.56
C VAL A 188 -18.41 -10.07 -14.69
N VAL A 189 -19.71 -9.82 -14.52
CA VAL A 189 -20.73 -10.87 -14.75
C VAL A 189 -20.78 -11.28 -16.22
N ARG A 190 -20.69 -10.34 -17.18
CA ARG A 190 -20.58 -10.69 -18.60
C ARG A 190 -19.39 -11.60 -18.89
N ALA A 191 -18.23 -11.29 -18.30
CA ALA A 191 -17.03 -12.13 -18.43
C ALA A 191 -17.22 -13.51 -17.78
N HIS A 192 -17.87 -13.58 -16.61
CA HIS A 192 -18.23 -14.83 -15.94
C HIS A 192 -19.14 -15.71 -16.81
N LEU A 193 -20.06 -15.09 -17.56
CA LEU A 193 -20.95 -15.74 -18.51
C LEU A 193 -20.32 -16.00 -19.89
N THR A 194 -19.02 -15.74 -20.05
CA THR A 194 -18.28 -15.91 -21.33
C THR A 194 -18.86 -15.11 -22.50
N LEU A 195 -19.52 -13.99 -22.21
CA LEU A 195 -20.06 -13.06 -23.22
C LEU A 195 -18.96 -12.13 -23.75
N ASP A 196 -19.24 -11.47 -24.89
CA ASP A 196 -18.30 -10.56 -25.55
C ASP A 196 -17.73 -9.52 -24.56
N ALA A 197 -16.40 -9.44 -24.57
CA ALA A 197 -15.65 -8.43 -23.83
C ALA A 197 -15.74 -7.06 -24.53
N PRO A 198 -15.65 -5.96 -23.78
CA PRO A 198 -15.50 -4.64 -24.38
C PRO A 198 -14.26 -4.59 -25.27
N GLY A 199 -14.42 -4.06 -26.48
CA GLY A 199 -13.30 -3.86 -27.42
C GLY A 199 -12.32 -2.77 -26.98
N ASP A 200 -12.70 -1.95 -25.99
CA ASP A 200 -11.82 -1.01 -25.32
C ASP A 200 -11.10 -1.71 -24.16
N SER A 201 -9.76 -1.69 -24.16
CA SER A 201 -8.99 -2.07 -22.97
C SER A 201 -8.55 -0.84 -22.18
N PRO A 202 -8.31 -0.97 -20.85
CA PRO A 202 -7.64 0.07 -20.06
C PRO A 202 -6.33 0.57 -20.68
N ARG A 203 -5.64 -0.31 -21.44
CA ARG A 203 -4.38 0.01 -22.13
C ARG A 203 -4.56 0.93 -23.32
N ASP A 204 -5.65 0.80 -24.07
CA ASP A 204 -5.91 1.66 -25.23
C ASP A 204 -6.12 3.11 -24.79
N PHE A 205 -6.71 3.32 -23.61
CA PHE A 205 -6.82 4.64 -23.01
C PHE A 205 -5.48 5.17 -22.48
N ALA A 206 -4.63 4.31 -21.92
CA ALA A 206 -3.31 4.71 -21.45
C ALA A 206 -2.41 5.16 -22.63
N VAL A 207 -2.42 4.40 -23.74
CA VAL A 207 -1.62 4.72 -24.94
C VAL A 207 -2.08 6.01 -25.62
N ALA A 208 -3.39 6.22 -25.77
CA ALA A 208 -3.94 7.45 -26.34
C ALA A 208 -3.67 8.71 -25.48
N GLN A 209 -3.41 8.54 -24.18
CA GLN A 209 -3.08 9.65 -23.27
C GLN A 209 -1.57 9.91 -23.16
N THR A 210 -0.71 8.97 -23.55
CA THR A 210 0.74 9.24 -23.69
C THR A 210 1.01 10.31 -24.77
N GLU A 211 0.08 10.51 -25.71
CA GLU A 211 0.10 11.61 -26.69
C GLU A 211 -0.45 12.94 -26.13
N LEU A 212 -1.14 12.95 -24.97
CA LEU A 212 -1.57 14.19 -24.32
C LEU A 212 -0.41 14.82 -23.54
N THR A 213 -0.14 16.09 -23.84
CA THR A 213 1.00 16.87 -23.32
C THR A 213 0.89 17.34 -21.86
N GLY A 214 -0.16 16.93 -21.12
CA GLY A 214 -0.35 17.28 -19.70
C GLY A 214 -1.58 16.66 -19.04
N VAL A 215 -1.68 16.80 -17.71
CA VAL A 215 -2.81 16.33 -16.89
C VAL A 215 -3.87 17.44 -16.77
N ALA A 216 -5.16 17.09 -16.83
CA ALA A 216 -6.26 18.04 -16.69
C ALA A 216 -6.17 18.83 -15.36
N PRO A 217 -6.09 20.18 -15.38
CA PRO A 217 -5.98 20.98 -14.16
C PRO A 217 -7.12 20.76 -13.17
N GLU A 218 -8.35 20.58 -13.67
CA GLU A 218 -9.56 20.39 -12.86
C GLU A 218 -9.48 19.07 -12.06
N PHE A 219 -8.86 18.05 -12.63
CA PHE A 219 -8.63 16.78 -11.94
C PHE A 219 -7.62 16.95 -10.79
N LEU A 220 -6.50 17.65 -11.05
CA LEU A 220 -5.50 17.95 -10.03
C LEU A 220 -6.06 18.85 -8.92
N ASP A 221 -6.98 19.77 -9.25
CA ASP A 221 -7.73 20.57 -8.28
C ASP A 221 -8.65 19.71 -7.42
N ALA A 222 -9.40 18.77 -8.01
CA ALA A 222 -10.26 17.85 -7.28
C ALA A 222 -9.46 16.94 -6.31
N VAL A 223 -8.28 16.48 -6.73
CA VAL A 223 -7.37 15.73 -5.86
C VAL A 223 -6.85 16.63 -4.73
N THR A 224 -6.42 17.85 -5.03
CA THR A 224 -5.92 18.81 -4.01
C THR A 224 -6.98 19.10 -2.96
N ALA A 225 -8.21 19.40 -3.38
CA ALA A 225 -9.34 19.63 -2.48
C ALA A 225 -9.66 18.40 -1.61
N THR A 226 -9.53 17.20 -2.17
CA THR A 226 -9.72 15.95 -1.40
C THR A 226 -8.61 15.75 -0.36
N LEU A 227 -7.36 16.10 -0.67
CA LEU A 227 -6.26 16.07 0.31
C LEU A 227 -6.46 17.10 1.43
N GLU A 228 -7.00 18.28 1.13
CA GLU A 228 -7.40 19.26 2.12
C GLU A 228 -8.52 18.74 3.03
N ASP A 229 -9.51 18.02 2.47
CA ASP A 229 -10.54 17.33 3.25
C ASP A 229 -9.97 16.22 4.14
N VAL A 230 -8.90 15.54 3.71
CA VAL A 230 -8.16 14.59 4.57
C VAL A 230 -7.58 15.29 5.79
N LEU A 231 -6.96 16.45 5.64
CA LEU A 231 -6.47 17.22 6.78
C LEU A 231 -7.61 17.74 7.66
N ARG A 232 -8.72 18.16 7.05
CA ARG A 232 -9.88 18.73 7.74
C ARG A 232 -10.64 17.68 8.57
N LEU A 233 -10.83 16.48 8.03
CA LEU A 233 -11.76 15.48 8.57
C LEU A 233 -11.13 14.09 8.77
N GLY A 234 -10.07 13.75 8.03
CA GLY A 234 -9.53 12.39 7.97
C GLY A 234 -8.87 11.90 9.26
N PHE A 235 -8.17 12.77 9.99
CA PHE A 235 -7.47 12.39 11.22
C PHE A 235 -8.38 12.31 12.44
N ASN A 236 -9.39 13.18 12.53
CA ASN A 236 -10.32 13.19 13.66
C ASN A 236 -11.55 12.30 13.40
N LEU A 237 -12.30 12.58 12.32
CA LEU A 237 -13.61 11.96 12.08
C LEU A 237 -13.54 10.73 11.16
N ALA A 238 -12.65 10.75 10.17
CA ALA A 238 -12.50 9.73 9.12
C ALA A 238 -13.85 9.30 8.50
N PRO A 239 -14.62 10.21 7.86
CA PRO A 239 -15.92 9.86 7.31
C PRO A 239 -15.81 8.89 6.12
N GLU A 240 -16.78 7.98 6.01
CA GLU A 240 -16.84 6.98 4.93
C GLU A 240 -16.88 7.62 3.53
N SER A 241 -17.55 8.77 3.39
CA SER A 241 -17.61 9.50 2.12
C SER A 241 -16.25 10.03 1.63
N LEU A 242 -15.32 10.31 2.55
CA LEU A 242 -13.95 10.71 2.22
C LEU A 242 -13.12 9.52 1.74
N GLU A 243 -13.27 8.37 2.42
CA GLU A 243 -12.66 7.10 2.01
C GLU A 243 -13.06 6.72 0.57
N GLU A 244 -14.36 6.81 0.26
CA GLU A 244 -14.91 6.51 -1.06
C GLU A 244 -14.42 7.49 -2.13
N ARG A 245 -14.36 8.79 -1.82
CA ARG A 245 -13.87 9.80 -2.77
C ARG A 245 -12.39 9.56 -3.13
N LEU A 246 -11.55 9.26 -2.14
CA LEU A 246 -10.15 8.87 -2.37
C LEU A 246 -10.04 7.62 -3.24
N PHE A 247 -10.89 6.62 -3.00
CA PHE A 247 -10.93 5.41 -3.82
C PHE A 247 -11.29 5.73 -5.28
N LEU A 248 -12.34 6.51 -5.51
CA LEU A 248 -12.76 6.87 -6.87
C LEU A 248 -11.69 7.68 -7.60
N LEU A 249 -11.06 8.65 -6.95
CA LEU A 249 -9.94 9.39 -7.53
C LEU A 249 -8.74 8.49 -7.82
N SER A 250 -8.51 7.44 -7.02
CA SER A 250 -7.44 6.47 -7.30
C SER A 250 -7.69 5.67 -8.58
N VAL A 251 -8.95 5.29 -8.83
CA VAL A 251 -9.37 4.62 -10.07
C VAL A 251 -9.29 5.59 -11.25
N SER A 252 -9.80 6.82 -11.11
CA SER A 252 -9.69 7.83 -12.17
C SER A 252 -8.21 8.15 -12.52
N SER A 253 -7.32 8.19 -11.53
CA SER A 253 -5.88 8.44 -11.76
C SER A 253 -5.25 7.40 -12.67
N ARG A 254 -5.58 6.12 -12.53
CA ARG A 254 -5.04 5.06 -13.41
C ARG A 254 -5.65 5.11 -14.80
N ALA A 255 -6.95 5.39 -14.89
CA ALA A 255 -7.61 5.66 -16.18
C ALA A 255 -6.94 6.81 -16.96
N ASP A 256 -6.31 7.75 -16.25
CA ASP A 256 -5.54 8.87 -16.81
C ASP A 256 -4.02 8.63 -16.85
N ALA A 257 -3.58 7.36 -16.81
CA ALA A 257 -2.17 6.97 -16.87
C ALA A 257 -1.27 7.57 -15.77
N LEU A 258 -1.81 7.82 -14.57
CA LEU A 258 -1.09 8.29 -13.37
C LEU A 258 -1.03 7.21 -12.27
N PRO A 259 -0.40 6.03 -12.52
CA PRO A 259 -0.36 4.93 -11.57
C PRO A 259 0.30 5.27 -10.23
N ARG A 260 1.28 6.19 -10.22
CA ARG A 260 1.91 6.64 -8.96
C ARG A 260 0.95 7.41 -8.07
N LEU A 261 0.15 8.30 -8.66
CA LEU A 261 -0.88 9.04 -7.93
C LEU A 261 -2.00 8.11 -7.46
N ALA A 262 -2.44 7.18 -8.32
CA ALA A 262 -3.41 6.16 -7.97
C ALA A 262 -2.98 5.34 -6.74
N ALA A 263 -1.73 4.90 -6.70
CA ALA A 263 -1.20 4.13 -5.58
C ALA A 263 -1.24 4.92 -4.25
N LEU A 264 -0.86 6.21 -4.28
CA LEU A 264 -0.93 7.08 -3.10
C LEU A 264 -2.37 7.28 -2.63
N LEU A 265 -3.31 7.57 -3.54
CA LEU A 265 -4.72 7.78 -3.20
C LEU A 265 -5.39 6.50 -2.69
N ARG A 266 -5.05 5.34 -3.27
CA ARG A 266 -5.50 4.03 -2.79
C ARG A 266 -4.99 3.74 -1.38
N THR A 267 -3.71 4.06 -1.11
CA THR A 267 -3.11 3.94 0.22
C THR A 267 -3.79 4.85 1.23
N LEU A 268 -4.08 6.10 0.87
CA LEU A 268 -4.82 7.04 1.71
C LEU A 268 -6.23 6.53 2.02
N SER A 269 -6.95 6.03 1.01
CA SER A 269 -8.28 5.42 1.21
C SER A 269 -8.23 4.29 2.25
N ALA A 270 -7.24 3.39 2.16
CA ALA A 270 -7.04 2.32 3.13
C ALA A 270 -6.69 2.85 4.55
N GLN A 271 -5.85 3.88 4.65
CA GLN A 271 -5.50 4.50 5.93
C GLN A 271 -6.70 5.19 6.59
N ILE A 272 -7.53 5.91 5.82
CA ILE A 272 -8.76 6.53 6.33
C ILE A 272 -9.77 5.46 6.80
N ARG A 273 -9.92 4.37 6.04
CA ARG A 273 -10.70 3.20 6.49
C ARG A 273 -10.19 2.67 7.82
N SER A 274 -8.89 2.49 7.95
CA SER A 274 -8.25 1.95 9.15
C SER A 274 -8.46 2.85 10.37
N ARG A 275 -8.35 4.19 10.18
CA ARG A 275 -8.69 5.17 11.22
C ARG A 275 -10.16 5.08 11.63
N ARG A 276 -11.07 5.02 10.65
CA ARG A 276 -12.52 4.91 10.87
C ARG A 276 -12.89 3.65 11.66
N ARG A 277 -12.25 2.52 11.35
CA ARG A 277 -12.43 1.23 12.05
C ARG A 277 -11.70 1.14 13.40
N ARG A 278 -10.86 2.13 13.72
CA ARG A 278 -10.02 2.17 14.93
C ARG A 278 -9.05 0.99 15.01
N ASP A 279 -8.50 0.58 13.86
CA ASP A 279 -7.50 -0.48 13.85
C ASP A 279 -6.20 0.01 14.48
N PHE A 280 -5.52 -0.85 15.22
CA PHE A 280 -4.19 -0.56 15.79
C PHE A 280 -3.10 -0.32 14.73
N ALA A 281 -3.37 -0.67 13.46
CA ALA A 281 -2.46 -0.48 12.35
C ALA A 281 -2.44 0.97 11.81
N PHE A 282 -3.40 1.82 12.18
CA PHE A 282 -3.41 3.21 11.75
C PHE A 282 -2.26 3.98 12.41
N ASP A 283 -1.41 4.59 11.57
CA ASP A 283 -0.28 5.41 11.98
C ASP A 283 -0.47 6.85 11.43
N PRO A 284 -0.67 7.85 12.30
CA PRO A 284 -0.90 9.23 11.87
C PRO A 284 0.32 9.87 11.19
N ASP A 285 1.56 9.53 11.59
CA ASP A 285 2.78 10.00 10.92
C ASP A 285 2.80 9.50 9.47
N ARG A 286 2.59 8.19 9.26
CA ARG A 286 2.55 7.60 7.91
C ARG A 286 1.42 8.16 7.07
N CYS A 287 0.26 8.43 7.67
CA CYS A 287 -0.86 9.02 6.95
C CYS A 287 -0.51 10.43 6.46
N LEU A 288 0.04 11.29 7.33
CA LEU A 288 0.43 12.65 6.95
C LEU A 288 1.60 12.67 5.95
N GLU A 289 2.53 11.72 6.03
CA GLU A 289 3.58 11.51 5.03
C GLU A 289 3.00 11.12 3.66
N THR A 290 1.98 10.27 3.63
CA THR A 290 1.29 9.84 2.40
C THR A 290 0.51 11.01 1.79
N VAL A 291 -0.20 11.80 2.60
CA VAL A 291 -0.89 13.03 2.16
C VAL A 291 0.10 14.03 1.56
N SER A 292 1.22 14.25 2.25
CA SER A 292 2.30 15.14 1.81
C SER A 292 2.90 14.68 0.48
N ALA A 293 3.15 13.38 0.33
CA ALA A 293 3.68 12.81 -0.91
C ALA A 293 2.70 12.96 -2.08
N ALA A 294 1.40 12.75 -1.86
CA ALA A 294 0.37 12.97 -2.87
C ALA A 294 0.30 14.45 -3.29
N PHE A 295 0.35 15.38 -2.34
CA PHE A 295 0.32 16.81 -2.64
C PHE A 295 1.55 17.29 -3.41
N LEU A 296 2.75 16.83 -3.02
CA LEU A 296 3.99 17.14 -3.76
C LEU A 296 3.94 16.58 -5.18
N LEU A 297 3.41 15.37 -5.36
CA LEU A 297 3.26 14.78 -6.68
C LEU A 297 2.27 15.57 -7.55
N VAL A 298 1.10 15.92 -7.01
CA VAL A 298 0.11 16.76 -7.70
C VAL A 298 0.71 18.12 -8.07
N SER A 299 1.46 18.73 -7.15
CA SER A 299 2.15 20.01 -7.41
C SER A 299 3.19 19.89 -8.53
N ALA A 300 3.94 18.78 -8.59
CA ALA A 300 4.89 18.51 -9.66
C ALA A 300 4.19 18.24 -11.01
N LEU A 301 3.09 17.48 -11.00
CA LEU A 301 2.29 17.18 -12.19
C LEU A 301 1.71 18.44 -12.85
N ARG A 302 1.37 19.48 -12.06
CA ARG A 302 0.94 20.79 -12.60
C ARG A 302 2.01 21.49 -13.44
N GLY A 303 3.28 21.20 -13.18
CA GLY A 303 4.42 21.76 -13.92
C GLY A 303 4.86 20.91 -15.11
N VAL A 304 4.21 19.76 -15.36
CA VAL A 304 4.53 18.91 -16.50
C VAL A 304 3.93 19.51 -17.77
N GLY A 305 4.76 19.63 -18.80
CA GLY A 305 4.35 20.07 -20.13
C GLY A 305 5.24 19.49 -21.22
N GLU A 306 5.18 20.08 -22.41
CA GLU A 306 5.93 19.64 -23.59
C GLU A 306 7.45 19.66 -23.37
N THR A 307 7.95 20.62 -22.60
CA THR A 307 9.39 20.81 -22.33
C THR A 307 9.91 19.92 -21.19
N THR A 308 9.07 19.12 -20.55
CA THR A 308 9.50 18.23 -19.47
C THR A 308 10.28 17.05 -20.06
N PRO A 309 11.50 16.75 -19.55
CA PRO A 309 12.27 15.58 -19.99
C PRO A 309 11.45 14.28 -19.88
N PRO A 310 11.49 13.39 -20.88
CA PRO A 310 10.73 12.13 -20.87
C PRO A 310 10.95 11.31 -19.59
N ASP A 311 12.20 11.14 -19.17
CA ASP A 311 12.55 10.39 -17.95
C ASP A 311 11.89 10.97 -16.68
N LEU A 312 11.81 12.30 -16.59
CA LEU A 312 11.16 12.98 -15.47
C LEU A 312 9.65 12.82 -15.54
N ARG A 313 9.07 12.89 -16.75
CA ARG A 313 7.63 12.66 -16.97
C ARG A 313 7.26 11.25 -16.53
N ASP A 314 7.99 10.24 -16.98
CA ASP A 314 7.75 8.84 -16.63
C ASP A 314 7.91 8.59 -15.14
N MET A 315 8.90 9.22 -14.48
CA MET A 315 9.08 9.15 -13.03
C MET A 315 7.88 9.74 -12.26
N LEU A 316 7.30 10.85 -12.74
CA LEU A 316 6.16 11.50 -12.10
C LEU A 316 4.87 10.71 -12.31
N PHE A 317 4.62 10.19 -13.52
CA PHE A 317 3.41 9.44 -13.84
C PHE A 317 3.46 8.06 -13.16
N GLY A 318 4.63 7.43 -13.17
CA GLY A 318 4.86 6.06 -12.72
C GLY A 318 4.51 5.03 -13.80
N GLN A 319 4.77 3.75 -13.51
CA GLN A 319 4.51 2.64 -14.44
C GLN A 319 3.46 1.67 -13.89
N SER A 320 2.46 1.32 -14.70
CA SER A 320 1.35 0.41 -14.31
C SER A 320 1.77 -1.06 -14.22
N ARG A 321 2.86 -1.45 -14.88
CA ARG A 321 3.44 -2.81 -14.83
C ARG A 321 4.95 -2.73 -15.00
N ARG A 322 5.70 -3.55 -14.24
CA ARG A 322 7.16 -3.66 -14.40
C ARG A 322 7.47 -4.12 -15.83
N ALA A 323 8.06 -3.25 -16.62
CA ALA A 323 8.70 -3.63 -17.87
C ALA A 323 10.03 -4.31 -17.53
N TYR A 324 10.30 -5.47 -18.13
CA TYR A 324 11.62 -6.07 -18.11
C TYR A 324 12.29 -5.73 -19.44
N ALA A 325 13.46 -5.10 -19.40
CA ALA A 325 14.22 -4.85 -20.61
C ALA A 325 14.72 -6.17 -21.23
N SER A 326 14.83 -6.19 -22.57
CA SER A 326 15.22 -7.36 -23.37
C SER A 326 16.53 -7.98 -22.89
N GLY A 327 16.56 -9.31 -22.81
CA GLY A 327 17.60 -10.07 -22.11
C GLY A 327 18.98 -9.98 -22.76
N GLY A 328 19.97 -9.55 -21.97
CA GLY A 328 21.39 -9.53 -22.32
C GLY A 328 22.22 -10.45 -21.41
N THR A 329 23.53 -10.48 -21.63
CA THR A 329 24.47 -11.12 -20.70
C THR A 329 24.71 -10.22 -19.49
N LEU A 330 24.85 -10.83 -18.31
CA LEU A 330 25.00 -10.11 -17.06
C LEU A 330 26.00 -10.78 -16.14
N HIS A 331 26.93 -9.99 -15.58
CA HIS A 331 27.88 -10.44 -14.58
C HIS A 331 27.48 -9.90 -13.21
N ILE A 332 27.05 -10.80 -12.33
CA ILE A 332 26.56 -10.44 -10.99
C ILE A 332 27.27 -11.26 -9.92
N VAL A 333 27.26 -10.76 -8.70
CA VAL A 333 27.77 -11.49 -7.53
C VAL A 333 26.67 -11.59 -6.49
N GLY A 334 26.32 -12.81 -6.09
CA GLY A 334 25.43 -13.01 -4.95
C GLY A 334 26.09 -12.53 -3.66
N CYS A 335 25.38 -11.70 -2.90
CA CYS A 335 25.87 -11.13 -1.65
C CYS A 335 25.12 -11.60 -0.42
N GLY A 336 23.92 -12.16 -0.57
CA GLY A 336 23.20 -12.80 0.51
C GLY A 336 21.74 -13.01 0.20
N THR A 337 20.99 -13.54 1.16
CA THR A 337 19.58 -13.90 1.02
C THR A 337 18.81 -13.56 2.29
N ASP A 338 17.54 -13.17 2.15
CA ASP A 338 16.65 -12.84 3.27
C ASP A 338 15.27 -13.48 3.07
N VAL A 339 14.71 -13.99 4.17
CA VAL A 339 13.34 -14.54 4.22
C VAL A 339 12.37 -13.52 4.79
N TRP A 340 11.16 -13.48 4.24
CA TRP A 340 10.16 -12.50 4.63
C TRP A 340 8.74 -13.07 4.58
N THR A 341 7.86 -12.47 5.38
CA THR A 341 6.42 -12.74 5.38
C THR A 341 5.68 -11.41 5.54
N THR A 342 4.64 -11.18 4.74
CA THR A 342 3.79 -10.00 4.81
C THR A 342 2.68 -10.19 5.85
N PRO A 343 2.08 -9.11 6.37
CA PRO A 343 0.91 -9.21 7.25
C PRO A 343 -0.29 -9.95 6.61
N SER A 344 -0.43 -9.87 5.28
CA SER A 344 -1.44 -10.60 4.53
C SER A 344 -1.19 -12.10 4.43
N GLY A 345 0.00 -12.58 4.84
CA GLY A 345 0.38 -13.99 4.78
C GLY A 345 1.12 -14.43 3.52
N ALA A 346 1.45 -13.52 2.61
CA ALA A 346 2.38 -13.82 1.51
C ALA A 346 3.79 -13.99 2.08
N ARG A 347 4.57 -14.92 1.54
CA ARG A 347 5.89 -15.26 2.08
C ARG A 347 6.84 -15.66 0.97
N GLY A 348 8.13 -15.46 1.22
CA GLY A 348 9.14 -15.68 0.20
C GLY A 348 10.57 -15.56 0.72
N VAL A 349 11.49 -15.92 -0.16
CA VAL A 349 12.93 -15.75 0.01
C VAL A 349 13.46 -14.90 -1.15
N THR A 350 14.30 -13.92 -0.83
CA THR A 350 14.89 -12.99 -1.81
C THR A 350 16.41 -13.06 -1.75
N GLY A 351 17.04 -13.39 -2.88
CA GLY A 351 18.48 -13.27 -3.08
C GLY A 351 18.86 -11.86 -3.54
N TYR A 352 19.99 -11.38 -3.05
CA TYR A 352 20.58 -10.08 -3.36
C TYR A 352 21.85 -10.25 -4.17
N PHE A 353 21.92 -9.57 -5.31
CA PHE A 353 23.00 -9.65 -6.27
C PHE A 353 23.53 -8.26 -6.57
N TYR A 354 24.85 -8.12 -6.68
CA TYR A 354 25.49 -6.87 -7.06
C TYR A 354 26.08 -6.98 -8.46
N GLU A 355 25.90 -5.95 -9.28
CA GLU A 355 26.55 -5.82 -10.58
C GLU A 355 27.65 -4.74 -10.49
N PRO A 356 28.93 -5.13 -10.38
CA PRO A 356 30.02 -4.18 -10.19
C PRO A 356 30.15 -3.16 -11.34
N ALA A 357 29.92 -3.60 -12.58
CA ALA A 357 30.08 -2.76 -13.77
C ALA A 357 29.10 -1.58 -13.82
N ALA A 358 27.89 -1.75 -13.25
CA ALA A 358 26.82 -0.76 -13.30
C ALA A 358 26.53 -0.11 -11.93
N ASP A 359 27.28 -0.47 -10.88
CA ASP A 359 27.05 -0.02 -9.50
C ASP A 359 25.56 -0.08 -9.10
N ARG A 360 24.97 -1.26 -9.26
CA ARG A 360 23.56 -1.49 -8.93
C ARG A 360 23.32 -2.81 -8.25
N TRP A 361 22.30 -2.80 -7.39
CA TRP A 361 21.78 -3.98 -6.73
C TRP A 361 20.60 -4.56 -7.49
N LEU A 362 20.60 -5.88 -7.58
CA LEU A 362 19.59 -6.67 -8.24
C LEU A 362 19.02 -7.70 -7.26
N THR A 363 17.77 -8.09 -7.47
CA THR A 363 17.05 -9.03 -6.60
C THR A 363 16.36 -10.11 -7.39
N ALA A 364 16.34 -11.33 -6.86
CA ALA A 364 15.49 -12.40 -7.39
C ALA A 364 14.78 -13.08 -6.22
N SER A 365 13.49 -13.39 -6.37
CA SER A 365 12.69 -13.93 -5.27
C SER A 365 11.93 -15.19 -5.68
N LEU A 366 11.92 -16.17 -4.79
CA LEU A 366 10.96 -17.27 -4.80
C LEU A 366 9.89 -16.92 -3.76
N MET A 367 8.66 -16.66 -4.20
CA MET A 367 7.58 -16.19 -3.32
C MET A 367 6.24 -16.79 -3.71
N ARG A 368 5.32 -16.84 -2.74
CA ARG A 368 3.93 -17.24 -2.93
C ARG A 368 3.01 -16.21 -2.28
N GLY A 369 1.93 -15.89 -2.96
CA GLY A 369 0.86 -15.06 -2.39
C GLY A 369 0.20 -15.73 -1.20
N ALA A 370 -0.52 -14.96 -0.39
CA ALA A 370 -1.31 -15.50 0.71
C ALA A 370 -2.25 -16.60 0.19
N ASN A 371 -2.27 -17.74 0.87
CA ASN A 371 -3.09 -18.92 0.52
C ASN A 371 -2.86 -19.55 -0.86
N GLN A 372 -1.88 -19.11 -1.67
CA GLN A 372 -1.59 -19.74 -2.96
C GLN A 372 -0.97 -21.13 -2.80
N ASP A 373 -0.07 -21.28 -1.82
CA ASP A 373 0.57 -22.56 -1.49
C ASP A 373 0.81 -22.62 0.04
N PRO A 374 -0.11 -23.25 0.79
CA PRO A 374 0.02 -23.40 2.24
C PRO A 374 1.24 -24.21 2.68
N GLY A 375 1.82 -25.05 1.81
CA GLY A 375 3.00 -25.87 2.09
C GLY A 375 4.34 -25.19 1.77
N PHE A 376 4.32 -24.04 1.09
CA PHE A 376 5.53 -23.31 0.73
C PHE A 376 6.28 -22.80 1.96
N ASP A 377 7.53 -23.24 2.12
CA ASP A 377 8.45 -22.80 3.17
C ASP A 377 9.66 -22.06 2.55
N PRO A 378 9.85 -20.75 2.83
CA PRO A 378 10.96 -19.97 2.30
C PRO A 378 12.35 -20.54 2.62
N VAL A 379 12.54 -21.14 3.80
CA VAL A 379 13.83 -21.70 4.21
C VAL A 379 14.15 -22.94 3.39
N ARG A 380 13.17 -23.82 3.18
CA ARG A 380 13.33 -24.98 2.30
C ARG A 380 13.52 -24.59 0.83
N ALA A 381 12.82 -23.54 0.36
CA ALA A 381 12.95 -23.03 -0.99
C ALA A 381 14.36 -22.50 -1.27
N TYR A 382 14.97 -21.80 -0.31
CA TYR A 382 16.36 -21.34 -0.37
C TYR A 382 17.35 -22.48 -0.70
N GLU A 383 17.17 -23.63 -0.07
CA GLU A 383 18.10 -24.76 -0.17
C GLU A 383 17.82 -25.71 -1.35
N ARG A 384 16.57 -25.79 -1.82
CA ARG A 384 16.13 -26.90 -2.69
C ARG A 384 15.40 -26.48 -3.95
N GLU A 385 14.81 -25.30 -3.99
CA GLU A 385 14.08 -24.84 -5.17
C GLU A 385 15.06 -24.13 -6.13
N SER A 386 15.05 -24.57 -7.38
CA SER A 386 15.90 -23.99 -8.42
C SER A 386 15.38 -22.60 -8.80
N LEU A 387 16.27 -21.62 -8.83
CA LEU A 387 16.02 -20.30 -9.39
C LEU A 387 16.33 -20.26 -10.89
N TRP A 388 17.56 -20.60 -11.28
CA TRP A 388 18.02 -20.61 -12.68
C TRP A 388 18.87 -21.84 -12.98
N SER A 389 18.65 -22.50 -14.12
CA SER A 389 19.47 -23.62 -14.60
C SER A 389 19.74 -24.72 -13.55
N GLY A 390 18.76 -25.04 -12.70
CA GLY A 390 18.89 -26.05 -11.65
C GLY A 390 19.66 -25.60 -10.40
N ARG A 391 20.03 -24.31 -10.30
CA ARG A 391 20.78 -23.74 -9.18
C ARG A 391 19.84 -23.10 -8.18
N THR A 392 20.08 -23.39 -6.91
CA THR A 392 19.31 -22.87 -5.78
C THR A 392 19.80 -21.49 -5.37
N LEU A 393 19.01 -20.76 -4.58
CA LEU A 393 19.50 -19.50 -3.99
C LEU A 393 20.71 -19.74 -3.08
N LYS A 394 20.81 -20.90 -2.41
CA LYS A 394 21.97 -21.28 -1.62
C LYS A 394 23.26 -21.37 -2.44
N ASP A 395 23.19 -21.96 -3.63
CA ASP A 395 24.34 -22.03 -4.55
C ASP A 395 24.80 -20.66 -5.04
N LEU A 396 23.85 -19.72 -5.15
CA LEU A 396 24.05 -18.43 -5.81
C LEU A 396 24.35 -17.29 -4.82
N ALA A 397 23.88 -17.36 -3.57
CA ALA A 397 23.90 -16.27 -2.59
C ALA A 397 25.28 -15.70 -2.28
N HIS A 398 26.34 -16.46 -2.59
CA HIS A 398 27.72 -16.07 -2.32
C HIS A 398 28.66 -16.26 -3.51
N ALA A 399 28.16 -16.52 -4.71
CA ALA A 399 28.98 -16.84 -5.88
C ALA A 399 29.01 -15.71 -6.93
N GLY A 400 30.05 -15.70 -7.75
CA GLY A 400 30.10 -14.91 -8.98
C GLY A 400 29.33 -15.65 -10.07
N ILE A 401 28.44 -14.96 -10.79
CA ILE A 401 27.46 -15.58 -11.68
C ILE A 401 27.49 -14.86 -13.01
N HIS A 402 27.63 -15.63 -14.08
CA HIS A 402 27.42 -15.13 -15.45
C HIS A 402 26.06 -15.64 -15.94
N LEU A 403 25.13 -14.71 -16.16
CA LEU A 403 23.81 -15.00 -16.70
C LEU A 403 23.75 -14.68 -18.20
N ASP A 404 23.03 -15.51 -18.95
CA ASP A 404 22.58 -15.24 -20.31
C ASP A 404 21.07 -15.01 -20.34
N LYS A 405 20.64 -14.17 -21.29
CA LYS A 405 19.24 -13.74 -21.47
C LYS A 405 18.61 -13.16 -20.20
N ALA A 406 19.43 -12.52 -19.35
CA ALA A 406 18.99 -11.96 -18.09
C ALA A 406 18.04 -10.78 -18.32
N GLN A 407 16.82 -10.90 -17.80
CA GLN A 407 15.81 -9.86 -17.87
C GLN A 407 15.77 -9.10 -16.54
N VAL A 408 16.03 -7.80 -16.58
CA VAL A 408 16.03 -6.90 -15.42
C VAL A 408 14.91 -5.89 -15.58
N SER A 409 14.10 -5.72 -14.54
CA SER A 409 13.14 -4.62 -14.48
C SER A 409 13.81 -3.32 -14.04
N ASP A 410 13.20 -2.18 -14.36
CA ASP A 410 13.70 -0.84 -13.99
C ASP A 410 13.95 -0.69 -12.48
N ASP A 411 13.24 -1.48 -11.68
CA ASP A 411 13.31 -1.49 -10.23
C ASP A 411 14.31 -2.51 -9.66
N GLY A 412 15.18 -3.07 -10.51
CA GLY A 412 16.29 -3.94 -10.15
C GLY A 412 15.89 -5.37 -9.82
N ARG A 413 14.76 -5.89 -10.34
CA ARG A 413 14.40 -7.30 -10.15
C ARG A 413 14.83 -8.11 -11.37
N LEU A 414 15.49 -9.24 -11.11
CA LEU A 414 15.80 -10.26 -12.09
C LEU A 414 14.60 -11.18 -12.26
N SER A 415 14.26 -11.48 -13.51
CA SER A 415 13.21 -12.43 -13.85
C SER A 415 13.58 -13.84 -13.39
N ALA A 416 12.63 -14.53 -12.76
CA ALA A 416 12.73 -15.96 -12.44
C ALA A 416 12.22 -16.84 -13.60
N ALA A 417 12.05 -16.27 -14.81
CA ALA A 417 11.54 -17.00 -15.96
C ALA A 417 12.53 -18.10 -16.42
N SER A 418 11.98 -19.17 -16.98
CA SER A 418 12.73 -20.33 -17.47
C SER A 418 13.73 -20.03 -18.60
N GLY A 419 13.70 -18.83 -19.18
CA GLY A 419 14.62 -18.39 -20.24
C GLY A 419 15.97 -17.85 -19.77
N VAL A 420 16.12 -17.52 -18.48
CA VAL A 420 17.39 -17.03 -17.91
C VAL A 420 18.31 -18.22 -17.63
N ALA A 421 19.52 -18.20 -18.18
CA ALA A 421 20.47 -19.30 -18.06
C ALA A 421 21.73 -18.89 -17.29
N VAL A 422 22.20 -19.76 -16.38
CA VAL A 422 23.51 -19.61 -15.73
C VAL A 422 24.59 -20.22 -16.61
N MET A 423 25.47 -19.38 -17.18
CA MET A 423 26.57 -19.83 -18.03
C MET A 423 27.75 -20.36 -17.21
N SER A 424 28.10 -19.65 -16.13
CA SER A 424 29.18 -20.06 -15.24
C SER A 424 28.95 -19.55 -13.81
N ILE A 425 29.56 -20.26 -12.86
CA ILE A 425 29.59 -19.90 -11.45
C ILE A 425 31.06 -19.87 -11.02
N GLN A 426 31.45 -18.81 -10.33
CA GLN A 426 32.77 -18.61 -9.76
C GLN A 426 32.70 -18.63 -8.23
N ALA A 427 33.66 -19.30 -7.61
CA ALA A 427 33.77 -19.35 -6.16
C ALA A 427 34.04 -17.95 -5.55
N ARG A 428 33.50 -17.71 -4.36
CA ARG A 428 33.57 -16.42 -3.64
C ARG A 428 34.98 -15.89 -3.44
N ASN A 429 35.89 -16.75 -3.00
CA ASN A 429 37.27 -16.39 -2.68
C ASN A 429 38.07 -15.84 -3.88
N LEU A 430 37.53 -15.97 -5.09
CA LEU A 430 38.11 -15.40 -6.31
C LEU A 430 37.51 -14.02 -6.68
N ILE A 431 36.61 -13.48 -5.86
CA ILE A 431 35.91 -12.22 -6.12
C ILE A 431 36.55 -11.12 -5.29
N ASP A 432 37.11 -10.13 -5.98
CA ASP A 432 37.64 -8.93 -5.33
C ASP A 432 36.52 -7.91 -5.10
N ILE A 433 36.19 -7.68 -3.83
CA ILE A 433 35.19 -6.70 -3.39
C ILE A 433 35.81 -5.34 -3.01
N GLU A 434 37.13 -5.23 -2.96
CA GLU A 434 37.84 -4.04 -2.49
C GLU A 434 37.56 -2.81 -3.36
N ALA A 435 37.40 -3.02 -4.67
CA ALA A 435 37.16 -1.96 -5.63
C ALA A 435 35.68 -1.56 -5.76
N TRP A 436 34.76 -2.17 -5.01
CA TRP A 436 33.34 -1.96 -5.23
C TRP A 436 32.86 -0.62 -4.65
N PRO A 437 32.15 0.21 -5.44
CA PRO A 437 31.60 1.49 -4.97
C PRO A 437 30.64 1.38 -3.78
N CYS A 438 30.03 0.21 -3.58
CA CYS A 438 29.09 -0.04 -2.49
C CYS A 438 29.75 -0.51 -1.18
N LEU A 439 31.09 -0.59 -1.14
CA LEU A 439 31.88 -0.92 0.04
C LEU A 439 32.30 0.33 0.81
N PHE A 440 31.94 0.36 2.10
CA PHE A 440 32.17 1.49 2.98
C PHE A 440 32.94 1.08 4.23
N ASP A 441 34.03 1.80 4.49
CA ASP A 441 34.82 1.78 5.73
C ASP A 441 34.79 3.15 6.45
N ASP A 442 33.98 4.09 5.95
CA ASP A 442 33.71 5.45 6.44
C ASP A 442 32.20 5.67 6.49
N TRP A 443 31.63 5.84 7.68
CA TRP A 443 30.18 5.96 7.86
C TRP A 443 29.58 7.25 7.28
N GLN A 444 30.37 8.31 7.12
CA GLN A 444 29.87 9.53 6.50
C GLN A 444 29.74 9.38 4.98
N ALA A 445 30.63 8.61 4.35
CA ALA A 445 30.50 8.26 2.94
C ALA A 445 29.28 7.34 2.71
N LEU A 446 29.05 6.38 3.62
CA LEU A 446 27.85 5.55 3.63
C LEU A 446 26.57 6.39 3.74
N GLU A 447 26.53 7.34 4.67
CA GLU A 447 25.38 8.23 4.88
C GLU A 447 25.08 9.07 3.64
N ALA A 448 26.11 9.59 2.96
CA ALA A 448 25.96 10.32 1.71
C ALA A 448 25.37 9.43 0.60
N ARG A 449 25.83 8.17 0.48
CA ARG A 449 25.30 7.19 -0.48
C ARG A 449 23.81 6.95 -0.24
N LEU A 450 23.45 6.55 0.98
CA LEU A 450 22.06 6.23 1.32
C LEU A 450 21.13 7.44 1.16
N THR A 451 21.58 8.64 1.55
CA THR A 451 20.82 9.88 1.36
C THR A 451 20.57 10.18 -0.12
N SER A 452 21.55 9.95 -0.98
CA SER A 452 21.41 10.19 -2.43
C SER A 452 20.42 9.23 -3.12
N ARG A 453 20.21 8.03 -2.56
CA ARG A 453 19.35 6.97 -3.12
C ARG A 453 18.00 6.82 -2.39
N ALA A 454 17.80 7.57 -1.30
CA ALA A 454 16.60 7.59 -0.46
C ALA A 454 15.29 7.91 -1.20
N SER A 455 15.36 8.63 -2.32
CA SER A 455 14.20 9.09 -3.11
C SER A 455 13.37 7.94 -3.71
N SER A 456 13.96 6.75 -3.86
CA SER A 456 13.28 5.57 -4.41
C SER A 456 12.28 4.92 -3.45
N GLY A 457 12.29 5.28 -2.16
CA GLY A 457 11.47 4.67 -1.12
C GLY A 457 11.82 3.20 -0.83
N ARG A 458 12.87 2.66 -1.48
CA ARG A 458 13.38 1.32 -1.26
C ARG A 458 14.65 1.41 -0.42
N GLY A 459 14.86 0.40 0.42
CA GLY A 459 16.16 0.24 1.07
C GLY A 459 17.25 -0.04 0.03
N GLU A 460 18.45 0.43 0.30
CA GLU A 460 19.65 0.17 -0.50
C GLU A 460 20.55 -0.81 0.25
N LEU A 461 21.09 -1.81 -0.44
CA LEU A 461 22.11 -2.69 0.12
C LEU A 461 23.48 -2.02 0.07
N VAL A 462 24.29 -2.29 1.06
CA VAL A 462 25.66 -1.77 1.18
C VAL A 462 26.55 -2.84 1.78
N LEU A 463 27.83 -2.76 1.46
CA LEU A 463 28.88 -3.55 2.08
C LEU A 463 29.58 -2.68 3.12
N LEU A 464 29.70 -3.18 4.34
CA LEU A 464 30.31 -2.47 5.46
C LEU A 464 31.59 -3.18 5.87
N ARG A 465 32.70 -2.45 5.92
CA ARG A 465 33.96 -2.92 6.49
C ARG A 465 34.21 -2.21 7.83
N PRO A 466 33.78 -2.80 8.94
CA PRO A 466 34.04 -2.24 10.25
C PRO A 466 35.52 -2.38 10.63
N ALA A 467 36.07 -1.34 11.25
CA ALA A 467 37.40 -1.37 11.89
C ALA A 467 37.35 -2.07 13.26
N ALA A 468 36.21 -2.01 13.95
CA ALA A 468 35.96 -2.72 15.19
C ALA A 468 34.48 -3.08 15.36
N LEU A 469 34.23 -4.12 16.15
CA LEU A 469 32.90 -4.62 16.50
C LEU A 469 32.75 -4.58 18.03
N ALA A 470 31.58 -4.19 18.52
CA ALA A 470 31.24 -4.34 19.94
C ALA A 470 30.26 -5.49 20.14
N ARG A 471 30.03 -5.85 21.41
CA ARG A 471 29.04 -6.86 21.77
C ARG A 471 27.63 -6.37 21.38
N PRO A 472 26.82 -7.21 20.71
CA PRO A 472 25.41 -6.91 20.49
C PRO A 472 24.63 -6.82 21.82
N GLU A 473 23.67 -5.91 21.89
CA GLU A 473 22.75 -5.75 23.01
C GLU A 473 21.31 -5.96 22.52
N PHE A 474 20.56 -6.82 23.21
CA PHE A 474 19.15 -7.05 22.91
C PHE A 474 18.29 -6.28 23.92
N ASP A 475 17.38 -5.45 23.40
CA ASP A 475 16.39 -4.73 24.20
C ASP A 475 15.10 -5.55 24.25
N ASP A 476 14.79 -6.10 25.43
CA ASP A 476 13.59 -6.91 25.67
C ASP A 476 12.28 -6.14 25.49
N LEU A 477 12.28 -4.81 25.65
CA LEU A 477 11.07 -3.99 25.51
C LEU A 477 10.78 -3.68 24.04
N SER A 478 11.79 -3.18 23.32
CA SER A 478 11.62 -2.88 21.89
C SER A 478 11.74 -4.12 21.01
N GLN A 479 12.22 -5.24 21.56
CA GLN A 479 12.48 -6.48 20.83
C GLN A 479 13.47 -6.24 19.67
N VAL A 480 14.50 -5.43 19.89
CA VAL A 480 15.52 -5.08 18.89
C VAL A 480 16.91 -5.41 19.40
N LEU A 481 17.69 -6.15 18.60
CA LEU A 481 19.13 -6.28 18.76
C LEU A 481 19.82 -5.08 18.14
N THR A 482 20.69 -4.43 18.91
CA THR A 482 21.61 -3.39 18.45
C THR A 482 23.02 -3.95 18.44
N TRP A 483 23.67 -3.95 17.27
CA TRP A 483 25.06 -4.34 17.12
C TRP A 483 25.93 -3.13 16.74
N PRO A 484 26.74 -2.59 17.66
CA PRO A 484 27.60 -1.44 17.38
C PRO A 484 28.79 -1.82 16.50
N VAL A 485 29.00 -1.06 15.43
CA VAL A 485 30.14 -1.22 14.51
C VAL A 485 30.88 0.10 14.30
N GLN A 486 32.22 0.05 14.30
CA GLN A 486 33.08 1.22 14.21
C GLN A 486 33.68 1.38 12.80
N ASP A 487 33.74 2.59 12.27
CA ASP A 487 34.46 2.89 11.02
C ASP A 487 35.95 3.12 11.26
N LYS A 488 36.71 3.31 10.17
CA LYS A 488 38.16 3.63 10.26
C LYS A 488 38.49 4.95 10.96
N LYS A 489 37.51 5.85 11.10
CA LYS A 489 37.66 7.15 11.79
C LYS A 489 37.22 7.11 13.24
N GLY A 490 36.86 5.93 13.76
CA GLY A 490 36.49 5.72 15.14
C GLY A 490 35.02 6.01 15.49
N ARG A 491 34.16 6.30 14.50
CA ARG A 491 32.74 6.57 14.71
C ARG A 491 31.95 5.27 14.78
N TRP A 492 30.99 5.21 15.69
CA TRP A 492 30.15 4.03 15.90
C TRP A 492 28.76 4.25 15.30
N VAL A 493 28.21 3.23 14.65
CA VAL A 493 26.81 3.17 14.19
C VAL A 493 26.16 1.87 14.66
N ALA A 494 24.84 1.88 14.83
CA ALA A 494 24.08 0.69 15.15
C ALA A 494 23.64 -0.07 13.89
N LEU A 495 24.00 -1.34 13.80
CA LEU A 495 23.22 -2.30 13.02
C LEU A 495 22.04 -2.77 13.87
N SER A 496 20.85 -2.93 13.30
CA SER A 496 19.64 -3.25 14.06
C SER A 496 18.86 -4.42 13.46
N LEU A 497 18.36 -5.29 14.33
CA LEU A 497 17.57 -6.47 13.95
C LEU A 497 16.40 -6.65 14.93
N GLU A 498 15.17 -6.46 14.45
CA GLU A 498 13.95 -6.69 15.24
C GLU A 498 13.74 -8.18 15.53
N HIS A 499 12.97 -8.55 16.55
CA HIS A 499 12.58 -9.94 16.82
C HIS A 499 11.49 -10.44 15.85
N GLY A 500 11.45 -11.75 15.60
CA GLY A 500 10.53 -12.39 14.63
C GLY A 500 10.69 -13.92 14.64
N ARG A 501 9.77 -14.65 13.98
CA ARG A 501 9.60 -16.11 14.14
C ARG A 501 10.87 -16.93 13.85
N ASP A 502 11.72 -16.49 12.92
CA ASP A 502 12.98 -17.16 12.54
C ASP A 502 14.26 -16.41 13.00
N ARG A 503 14.12 -15.36 13.82
CA ARG A 503 15.25 -14.45 14.13
C ARG A 503 16.06 -14.87 15.35
N ALA A 504 15.62 -15.82 16.16
CA ALA A 504 16.41 -16.33 17.28
C ALA A 504 17.74 -16.97 16.82
N ALA A 505 17.72 -17.72 15.72
CA ALA A 505 18.93 -18.30 15.12
C ALA A 505 19.86 -17.23 14.54
N THR A 506 19.30 -16.19 13.89
CA THR A 506 20.06 -15.02 13.43
C THR A 506 20.72 -14.27 14.59
N LEU A 507 19.99 -14.07 15.70
CA LEU A 507 20.52 -13.42 16.90
C LEU A 507 21.68 -14.21 17.51
N ASP A 508 21.51 -15.52 17.69
CA ASP A 508 22.55 -16.42 18.19
C ASP A 508 23.80 -16.40 17.28
N ALA A 509 23.61 -16.47 15.96
CA ALA A 509 24.69 -16.37 14.98
C ALA A 509 25.47 -15.04 15.11
N LEU A 510 24.77 -13.91 15.13
CA LEU A 510 25.42 -12.59 15.23
C LEU A 510 26.15 -12.42 16.58
N GLN A 511 25.57 -12.92 17.67
CA GLN A 511 26.22 -12.90 18.99
C GLN A 511 27.49 -13.75 18.98
N LYS A 512 27.44 -14.98 18.44
CA LYS A 512 28.61 -15.86 18.29
C LYS A 512 29.71 -15.22 17.43
N ALA A 513 29.36 -14.54 16.33
CA ALA A 513 30.35 -13.84 15.51
C ALA A 513 31.04 -12.70 16.26
N ALA A 514 30.28 -11.93 17.04
CA ALA A 514 30.85 -10.86 17.84
C ALA A 514 31.77 -11.41 18.96
N GLU A 515 31.39 -12.52 19.59
CA GLU A 515 32.15 -13.16 20.67
C GLU A 515 33.40 -13.91 20.15
N SER A 516 33.38 -14.40 18.90
CA SER A 516 34.54 -15.08 18.29
C SER A 516 35.65 -14.14 17.82
N GLY A 517 35.39 -12.82 17.77
CA GLY A 517 36.31 -11.85 17.20
C GLY A 517 36.37 -11.88 15.68
N TRP A 518 35.28 -12.31 15.04
CA TRP A 518 35.14 -12.32 13.58
C TRP A 518 35.52 -10.96 12.96
N SER A 519 36.21 -11.01 11.83
CA SER A 519 36.55 -9.82 11.03
C SER A 519 36.22 -10.10 9.57
N GLY A 520 35.44 -9.21 8.95
CA GLY A 520 35.04 -9.36 7.56
C GLY A 520 34.15 -8.22 7.10
N VAL A 521 33.40 -8.46 6.02
CA VAL A 521 32.46 -7.51 5.43
C VAL A 521 31.03 -7.90 5.82
N ILE A 522 30.24 -6.91 6.20
CA ILE A 522 28.82 -7.08 6.53
C ILE A 522 28.00 -6.57 5.36
N VAL A 523 27.11 -7.40 4.82
CA VAL A 523 26.09 -6.95 3.88
C VAL A 523 24.93 -6.41 4.70
N ALA A 524 24.60 -5.14 4.53
CA ALA A 524 23.51 -4.50 5.27
C ALA A 524 22.50 -3.87 4.31
N LEU A 525 21.22 -4.00 4.63
CA LEU A 525 20.13 -3.25 4.01
C LEU A 525 19.92 -1.95 4.79
N GLY A 526 20.26 -0.82 4.18
CA GLY A 526 19.93 0.51 4.66
C GLY A 526 18.52 0.90 4.22
N SER A 527 17.58 0.95 5.15
CA SER A 527 16.20 1.41 4.89
C SER A 527 15.87 2.62 5.76
N ILE A 528 14.93 3.45 5.31
CA ILE A 528 14.41 4.53 6.14
C ILE A 528 13.33 3.98 7.04
N GLU A 529 13.49 4.18 8.34
CA GLU A 529 12.44 3.87 9.30
C GLU A 529 12.23 5.05 10.25
N GLY A 530 11.03 5.62 10.19
CA GLY A 530 10.74 6.90 10.82
C GLY A 530 11.67 7.99 10.31
N ARG A 531 12.66 8.38 11.11
CA ARG A 531 13.57 9.52 10.85
C ARG A 531 15.05 9.16 10.77
N HIS A 532 15.35 7.87 10.79
CA HIS A 532 16.73 7.41 10.77
C HIS A 532 16.89 6.35 9.69
N PHE A 533 18.10 6.25 9.17
CA PHE A 533 18.47 5.02 8.51
C PHE A 533 18.52 3.91 9.55
N ARG A 534 17.89 2.79 9.21
CA ARG A 534 18.12 1.52 9.86
C ARG A 534 19.03 0.71 8.96
N LEU A 535 20.14 0.27 9.51
CA LEU A 535 21.05 -0.67 8.85
C LEU A 535 20.74 -2.06 9.38
N ARG A 536 20.13 -2.91 8.57
CA ARG A 536 19.83 -4.29 8.95
C ARG A 536 20.85 -5.24 8.34
N PRO A 537 21.58 -6.05 9.13
CA PRO A 537 22.49 -7.03 8.58
C PRO A 537 21.70 -8.12 7.84
N VAL A 538 22.20 -8.48 6.65
CA VAL A 538 21.61 -9.50 5.76
C VAL A 538 22.54 -10.69 5.62
N ALA A 539 23.85 -10.45 5.50
CA ALA A 539 24.85 -11.51 5.38
C ALA A 539 26.19 -11.06 5.96
N LEU A 540 27.03 -12.04 6.32
CA LEU A 540 28.41 -11.85 6.77
C LEU A 540 29.35 -12.53 5.78
N ILE A 541 30.42 -11.84 5.40
CA ILE A 541 31.39 -12.30 4.41
C ILE A 541 32.78 -12.26 5.07
N ASP A 542 33.42 -13.42 5.21
CA ASP A 542 34.85 -13.50 5.48
C ASP A 542 35.65 -13.64 4.17
N ASN A 543 36.97 -13.85 4.27
CA ASN A 543 37.83 -13.93 3.08
C ASN A 543 37.53 -15.14 2.18
N ASP A 544 36.96 -16.21 2.72
CA ASP A 544 36.82 -17.50 2.05
C ASP A 544 35.35 -17.86 1.77
N LYS A 545 34.43 -17.43 2.63
CA LYS A 545 33.02 -17.84 2.65
C LYS A 545 32.09 -16.67 3.01
N GLY A 546 30.84 -16.80 2.58
CA GLY A 546 29.74 -15.94 3.00
C GLY A 546 28.69 -16.75 3.75
N TYR A 547 27.97 -16.09 4.65
CA TYR A 547 27.00 -16.70 5.55
C TYR A 547 25.73 -15.84 5.59
N ASN A 548 24.58 -16.48 5.48
CA ASN A 548 23.26 -15.89 5.65
C ASN A 548 22.73 -16.21 7.04
N PRO A 549 22.71 -15.26 7.99
CA PRO A 549 22.29 -15.52 9.37
C PRO A 549 20.85 -16.07 9.46
N GLY A 550 20.70 -17.24 10.07
CA GLY A 550 19.40 -17.94 10.20
C GLY A 550 19.04 -18.84 9.02
N LEU A 551 19.84 -18.89 7.97
CA LEU A 551 19.69 -19.81 6.83
C LEU A 551 20.87 -20.78 6.69
N ASP A 552 22.09 -20.31 6.94
CA ASP A 552 23.31 -21.11 6.89
C ASP A 552 23.77 -21.58 8.28
N ASP A 553 24.50 -22.70 8.31
CA ASP A 553 25.11 -23.20 9.54
C ASP A 553 26.30 -22.33 9.96
N PHE A 554 26.04 -21.49 10.96
CA PHE A 554 26.98 -20.51 11.47
C PHE A 554 28.07 -21.11 12.37
N ASP A 555 27.89 -22.33 12.90
CA ASP A 555 28.90 -22.93 13.80
C ASP A 555 30.23 -23.17 13.08
N THR A 556 30.23 -23.23 11.74
CA THR A 556 31.44 -23.32 10.91
C THR A 556 32.36 -22.09 10.99
N LEU A 557 31.81 -20.88 11.17
CA LEU A 557 32.60 -19.65 11.39
C LEU A 557 33.45 -19.72 12.65
N THR A 558 32.92 -20.36 13.69
CA THR A 558 33.60 -20.47 14.99
C THR A 558 34.72 -21.51 14.97
N ARG A 559 34.66 -22.53 14.09
CA ARG A 559 35.62 -23.64 14.06
C ARG A 559 36.79 -23.43 13.09
N ASP A 560 36.53 -22.85 11.91
CA ASP A 560 37.57 -22.70 10.87
C ASP A 560 38.46 -21.44 11.09
N GLY A 561 37.93 -20.38 11.73
CA GLY A 561 38.65 -19.12 11.96
C GLY A 561 39.70 -19.16 13.07
N ILE A 562 39.54 -20.03 14.07
CA ILE A 562 40.44 -20.13 15.23
C ILE A 562 41.77 -20.83 14.87
N GLY A 563 41.79 -21.61 13.79
CA GLY A 563 42.95 -22.44 13.40
C GLY A 563 44.02 -21.75 12.54
N ARG A 564 43.78 -20.54 12.01
CA ARG A 564 44.73 -19.86 11.11
C ARG A 564 44.80 -18.35 11.37
N LYS A 565 45.45 -17.96 12.46
CA LYS A 565 46.43 -16.84 12.51
C LYS A 565 46.99 -16.68 13.93
N THR A 566 48.30 -16.50 13.98
CA THR A 566 49.23 -16.61 15.10
C THR A 566 49.02 -15.62 16.25
N THR A 567 49.68 -15.96 17.36
CA THR A 567 49.85 -15.33 18.69
C THR A 567 50.10 -13.81 18.75
N SER A 568 50.27 -13.10 17.62
CA SER A 568 50.38 -11.63 17.60
C SER A 568 49.01 -10.95 17.50
N TRP A 569 48.07 -11.53 16.74
CA TRP A 569 46.70 -11.00 16.60
C TRP A 569 45.92 -11.06 17.91
N LEU A 570 46.08 -12.13 18.69
CA LEU A 570 45.49 -12.27 20.04
C LEU A 570 46.01 -11.21 21.03
N ARG A 571 47.22 -10.67 20.81
CA ARG A 571 47.82 -9.64 21.67
C ARG A 571 47.30 -8.24 21.31
N ASP A 572 47.09 -7.98 20.03
CA ASP A 572 46.48 -6.74 19.51
C ASP A 572 44.97 -6.70 19.77
N MET A 573 44.27 -7.84 19.72
CA MET A 573 42.85 -7.95 20.09
C MET A 573 42.61 -7.71 21.57
N LYS A 574 43.46 -8.22 22.47
CA LYS A 574 43.31 -7.94 23.92
C LYS A 574 43.51 -6.45 24.22
N ALA A 575 44.29 -5.74 23.41
CA ALA A 575 44.43 -4.29 23.46
C ALA A 575 43.25 -3.55 22.82
N ALA A 576 42.66 -4.07 21.74
CA ALA A 576 41.51 -3.49 21.04
C ALA A 576 40.17 -3.71 21.78
N PHE A 577 39.91 -4.91 22.30
CA PHE A 577 38.74 -5.23 23.14
C PHE A 577 38.86 -4.69 24.57
N GLY A 578 40.07 -4.30 25.02
CA GLY A 578 40.26 -3.61 26.29
C GLY A 578 39.78 -2.15 26.28
N GLN A 579 39.52 -1.58 25.10
CA GLN A 579 39.10 -0.18 24.90
C GLN A 579 37.72 -0.02 24.25
N THR A 580 37.02 -1.11 23.90
CA THR A 580 35.65 -1.02 23.39
C THR A 580 34.68 -0.64 24.53
N PRO A 581 33.81 0.37 24.33
CA PRO A 581 32.80 0.75 25.31
C PRO A 581 31.91 -0.43 25.68
N LYS A 582 31.59 -0.57 26.98
CA LYS A 582 30.72 -1.64 27.48
C LYS A 582 29.23 -1.38 27.26
N ALA A 583 28.87 -0.12 27.03
CA ALA A 583 27.51 0.31 26.78
C ALA A 583 27.53 1.44 25.75
N PHE A 584 26.47 1.51 24.94
CA PHE A 584 26.31 2.53 23.92
C PHE A 584 25.00 3.28 24.09
N VAL A 585 25.02 4.58 23.83
CA VAL A 585 23.80 5.38 23.71
C VAL A 585 23.71 5.99 22.32
N ARG A 586 22.51 6.04 21.76
CA ARG A 586 22.27 6.73 20.48
C ARG A 586 22.58 8.21 20.62
N LEU A 587 23.30 8.77 19.66
CA LEU A 587 23.49 10.21 19.59
C LEU A 587 22.14 10.88 19.33
N PRO A 588 21.80 11.94 20.08
CA PRO A 588 20.57 12.67 19.83
C PRO A 588 20.63 13.32 18.43
N PRO A 589 19.50 13.39 17.71
CA PRO A 589 19.45 14.11 16.44
C PRO A 589 19.78 15.59 16.63
N SER A 590 20.20 16.26 15.55
CA SER A 590 20.54 17.69 15.57
C SER A 590 19.38 18.55 16.09
N GLN A 591 19.69 19.73 16.64
CA GLN A 591 18.67 20.68 17.12
C GLN A 591 17.67 21.05 16.02
N ALA A 592 18.12 21.15 14.76
CA ALA A 592 17.26 21.35 13.60
C ALA A 592 16.27 20.20 13.40
N SER A 593 16.75 18.94 13.42
CA SER A 593 15.90 17.76 13.28
C SER A 593 14.90 17.62 14.42
N GLN A 594 15.30 17.94 15.65
CA GLN A 594 14.42 18.01 16.82
C GLN A 594 13.35 19.09 16.65
N THR A 595 13.72 20.28 16.17
CA THR A 595 12.78 21.38 15.93
C THR A 595 11.74 20.99 14.88
N VAL A 596 12.19 20.45 13.73
CA VAL A 596 11.30 19.92 12.68
C VAL A 596 10.41 18.78 13.21
N LYS A 597 10.88 18.00 14.19
CA LYS A 597 10.05 17.00 14.89
C LYS A 597 8.93 17.62 15.68
N ALA A 598 9.27 18.60 16.51
CA ALA A 598 8.30 19.26 17.35
C ALA A 598 7.21 19.94 16.50
N VAL A 599 7.60 20.63 15.41
CA VAL A 599 6.63 21.26 14.51
C VAL A 599 5.70 20.23 13.86
N TRP A 600 6.26 19.13 13.35
CA TRP A 600 5.47 18.06 12.76
C TRP A 600 4.48 17.45 13.75
N GLN A 601 4.91 17.21 14.99
CA GLN A 601 4.05 16.68 16.03
C GLN A 601 2.91 17.64 16.34
N SER A 602 3.19 18.95 16.48
CA SER A 602 2.14 19.94 16.70
C SER A 602 1.15 20.04 15.55
N LEU A 603 1.57 19.81 14.30
CA LEU A 603 0.64 19.68 13.18
C LEU A 603 -0.23 18.44 13.32
N LEU A 604 0.34 17.27 13.65
CA LEU A 604 -0.43 16.06 13.87
C LEU A 604 -1.46 16.23 15.00
N ASP A 605 -1.04 16.75 16.14
CA ASP A 605 -1.90 17.00 17.30
C ASP A 605 -3.07 17.93 16.89
N ALA A 606 -2.81 18.97 16.09
CA ALA A 606 -3.84 19.85 15.56
C ALA A 606 -4.84 19.12 14.66
N LEU A 607 -4.37 18.24 13.78
CA LEU A 607 -5.20 17.48 12.85
C LEU A 607 -6.08 16.45 13.59
N GLU A 608 -5.55 15.82 14.64
CA GLU A 608 -6.31 14.87 15.47
C GLU A 608 -7.40 15.56 16.30
N ILE A 609 -7.17 16.79 16.76
CA ILE A 609 -8.18 17.60 17.46
C ILE A 609 -9.25 18.14 16.48
N GLY A 610 -8.87 18.45 15.23
CA GLY A 610 -9.76 18.97 14.20
C GLY A 610 -9.88 20.51 14.18
N PRO A 611 -10.18 21.10 13.00
CA PRO A 611 -9.90 22.50 12.70
C PRO A 611 -10.69 23.53 13.53
N GLY A 612 -11.85 23.17 14.07
CA GLY A 612 -12.69 24.11 14.85
C GLY A 612 -12.15 24.46 16.23
N GLN A 613 -11.56 23.50 16.96
CA GLN A 613 -11.01 23.70 18.30
C GLN A 613 -9.47 23.77 18.32
N ALA A 614 -8.80 23.08 17.39
CA ALA A 614 -7.35 23.03 17.30
C ALA A 614 -6.70 24.39 16.98
N MET A 615 -7.31 25.19 16.09
CA MET A 615 -6.68 26.41 15.57
C MET A 615 -6.42 27.47 16.66
N ARG A 616 -7.23 27.51 17.73
CA ARG A 616 -7.00 28.44 18.86
C ARG A 616 -5.92 27.95 19.82
N ILE A 617 -5.74 26.64 19.96
CA ILE A 617 -4.79 26.02 20.89
C ILE A 617 -3.40 25.95 20.25
N VAL A 618 -3.34 25.59 18.97
CA VAL A 618 -2.09 25.25 18.29
C VAL A 618 -1.43 26.46 17.63
N SER A 619 -2.15 27.55 17.34
CA SER A 619 -1.57 28.76 16.72
C SER A 619 -0.38 29.33 17.51
N GLY A 620 -0.49 29.49 18.82
CA GLY A 620 0.60 29.97 19.67
C GLY A 620 1.82 29.03 19.70
N HIS A 621 1.59 27.72 19.58
CA HIS A 621 2.68 26.74 19.44
C HIS A 621 3.34 26.85 18.07
N LEU A 622 2.55 26.97 16.99
CA LEU A 622 3.05 27.10 15.62
C LEU A 622 3.86 28.39 15.40
N GLU A 623 3.47 29.52 16.00
CA GLU A 623 4.27 30.76 15.95
C GLU A 623 5.63 30.59 16.63
N ARG A 624 5.66 29.95 17.80
CA ARG A 624 6.91 29.65 18.50
C ARG A 624 7.77 28.68 17.69
N HIS A 625 7.16 27.68 17.08
CA HIS A 625 7.84 26.74 16.18
C HIS A 625 8.42 27.43 14.95
N ALA A 626 7.67 28.36 14.34
CA ALA A 626 8.16 29.18 13.24
C ALA A 626 9.41 29.96 13.65
N GLN A 627 9.38 30.66 14.79
CA GLN A 627 10.57 31.39 15.28
C GLN A 627 11.75 30.46 15.56
N ASN A 628 11.51 29.30 16.17
CA ASN A 628 12.56 28.32 16.41
C ASN A 628 13.18 27.81 15.10
N LEU A 629 12.38 27.61 14.05
CA LEU A 629 12.87 27.25 12.72
C LEU A 629 13.76 28.34 12.10
N HIS A 630 13.42 29.63 12.29
CA HIS A 630 14.32 30.71 11.87
C HIS A 630 15.66 30.64 12.62
N ASN A 631 15.60 30.43 13.94
CA ASN A 631 16.78 30.40 14.80
C ASN A 631 17.71 29.21 14.48
N VAL A 632 17.17 28.07 14.04
CA VAL A 632 17.97 26.90 13.63
C VAL A 632 18.35 26.89 12.14
N GLY A 633 18.14 28.00 11.43
CA GLY A 633 18.61 28.20 10.05
C GLY A 633 17.64 27.76 8.94
N PHE A 634 16.34 27.60 9.23
CA PHE A 634 15.31 27.22 8.26
C PHE A 634 14.23 28.33 8.11
N PRO A 635 14.60 29.54 7.65
CA PRO A 635 13.67 30.68 7.58
C PRO A 635 12.49 30.41 6.65
N THR A 636 12.70 29.81 5.48
CA THR A 636 11.61 29.49 4.55
C THR A 636 10.60 28.50 5.15
N LEU A 637 11.09 27.51 5.90
CA LEU A 637 10.21 26.55 6.58
C LEU A 637 9.45 27.23 7.72
N GLY A 638 10.13 28.13 8.46
CA GLY A 638 9.51 28.97 9.47
C GLY A 638 8.42 29.87 8.92
N ASP A 639 8.63 30.52 7.77
CA ASP A 639 7.62 31.35 7.11
C ASP A 639 6.38 30.54 6.71
N VAL A 640 6.57 29.32 6.18
CA VAL A 640 5.47 28.42 5.79
C VAL A 640 4.66 27.98 7.02
N VAL A 641 5.34 27.63 8.11
CA VAL A 641 4.70 27.23 9.38
C VAL A 641 4.01 28.43 10.04
N GLY A 642 4.65 29.60 10.02
CA GLY A 642 4.11 30.84 10.58
C GLY A 642 2.84 31.30 9.85
N LYS A 643 2.74 31.07 8.53
CA LYS A 643 1.49 31.28 7.80
C LYS A 643 0.36 30.42 8.36
N CYS A 644 0.60 29.14 8.65
CA CYS A 644 -0.43 28.25 9.22
C CYS A 644 -0.99 28.79 10.55
N ALA A 645 -0.16 29.44 11.36
CA ALA A 645 -0.58 30.00 12.64
C ALA A 645 -1.52 31.22 12.50
N ARG A 646 -1.49 31.91 11.36
CA ARG A 646 -2.18 33.19 11.13
C ARG A 646 -3.35 33.10 10.15
N VAL A 647 -3.54 31.95 9.51
CA VAL A 647 -4.55 31.75 8.47
C VAL A 647 -5.94 31.55 9.10
N GLU A 648 -6.96 32.16 8.51
CA GLU A 648 -8.35 32.00 8.91
C GLU A 648 -8.85 30.56 8.70
N SER A 649 -9.87 30.15 9.45
CA SER A 649 -10.34 28.74 9.46
C SER A 649 -10.73 28.19 8.08
N ALA A 650 -11.10 29.03 7.11
CA ALA A 650 -11.51 28.60 5.77
C ALA A 650 -10.31 28.15 4.91
N ASP A 651 -9.19 28.87 4.99
CA ASP A 651 -7.97 28.65 4.19
C ASP A 651 -6.94 27.76 4.90
N ALA A 652 -7.20 27.42 6.17
CA ALA A 652 -6.28 26.67 7.01
C ALA A 652 -5.83 25.33 6.40
N PRO A 653 -6.69 24.50 5.77
CA PRO A 653 -6.25 23.21 5.22
C PRO A 653 -5.17 23.33 4.14
N GLY A 654 -5.28 24.30 3.23
CA GLY A 654 -4.27 24.52 2.18
C GLY A 654 -2.93 24.99 2.73
N ALA A 655 -2.95 25.83 3.78
CA ALA A 655 -1.73 26.24 4.49
C ALA A 655 -1.08 25.04 5.20
N PHE A 656 -1.87 24.25 5.93
CA PHE A 656 -1.40 23.04 6.62
C PHE A 656 -0.82 22.02 5.64
N LEU A 657 -1.43 21.84 4.46
CA LEU A 657 -0.96 20.94 3.43
C LEU A 657 0.43 21.34 2.92
N LYS A 658 0.65 22.64 2.68
CA LYS A 658 1.97 23.20 2.30
C LYS A 658 3.01 23.03 3.41
N ALA A 659 2.63 23.27 4.67
CA ALA A 659 3.53 23.08 5.80
C ALA A 659 3.89 21.61 6.01
N ALA A 660 2.92 20.70 5.97
CA ALA A 660 3.15 19.26 6.06
C ALA A 660 4.07 18.78 4.93
N ALA A 661 3.85 19.22 3.70
CA ALA A 661 4.69 18.89 2.57
C ALA A 661 6.14 19.41 2.72
N ALA A 662 6.32 20.67 3.11
CA ALA A 662 7.64 21.26 3.34
C ALA A 662 8.39 20.59 4.51
N LEU A 663 7.68 20.27 5.61
CA LEU A 663 8.23 19.53 6.74
C LEU A 663 8.57 18.08 6.35
N SER A 664 7.75 17.42 5.53
CA SER A 664 8.01 16.06 5.04
C SER A 664 9.30 16.01 4.19
N LEU A 665 9.50 16.98 3.30
CA LEU A 665 10.77 17.13 2.57
C LEU A 665 11.94 17.39 3.51
N SER A 666 11.80 18.32 4.45
CA SER A 666 12.85 18.65 5.42
C SER A 666 13.21 17.44 6.29
N ARG A 667 12.22 16.66 6.73
CA ARG A 667 12.41 15.40 7.47
C ARG A 667 13.26 14.42 6.68
N ARG A 668 13.00 14.25 5.38
CA ARG A 668 13.76 13.35 4.50
C ARG A 668 15.21 13.77 4.33
N LEU A 669 15.47 15.08 4.26
CA LEU A 669 16.83 15.64 4.18
C LEU A 669 17.61 15.57 5.49
N MET A 670 16.92 15.35 6.62
CA MET A 670 17.51 15.26 7.95
C MET A 670 17.63 13.81 8.46
N ILE A 671 17.44 12.82 7.58
CA ILE A 671 17.66 11.42 7.90
C ILE A 671 19.15 11.21 8.03
N GLY A 672 19.57 10.66 9.17
CA GLY A 672 20.95 10.30 9.42
C GLY A 672 21.13 8.85 9.83
N LEU A 673 22.37 8.40 9.81
CA LEU A 673 22.77 7.10 10.35
C LEU A 673 22.53 7.04 11.87
N PRO A 674 22.31 5.83 12.42
CA PRO A 674 22.07 5.64 13.85
C PRO A 674 23.40 5.67 14.61
N TYR A 675 24.05 6.83 14.65
CA TYR A 675 25.33 7.01 15.33
C TYR A 675 25.21 6.74 16.83
N LEU A 676 26.24 6.11 17.39
CA LEU A 676 26.34 5.74 18.78
C LEU A 676 27.50 6.47 19.45
N LYS A 677 27.34 6.72 20.76
CA LYS A 677 28.41 7.16 21.65
C LYS A 677 28.65 6.09 22.70
N GLY A 678 29.89 5.63 22.77
CA GLY A 678 30.34 4.76 23.85
C GLY A 678 30.29 5.45 25.20
N GLN A 679 29.73 4.76 26.20
CA GLN A 679 29.86 5.16 27.60
C GLN A 679 31.16 4.58 28.16
N LYS A 680 31.89 5.41 28.92
CA LYS A 680 33.12 5.00 29.60
C LYS A 680 32.82 4.19 30.85
#